data_AF-A0A946H8T4-F1
#
_entry.id   AF-A0A946H8T4-F1
#
_cell.length_a   1.000
_cell.length_b   1.000
_cell.length_c   1.000
_cell.angle_alpha   90.00
_cell.angle_beta   90.00
_cell.angle_gamma   90.00
#
_symmetry.space_group_name_H-M   'P 1'
#
loop_
_entity.id
_entity.type
_entity.pdbx_description
1 polymer ?
#
loop_
_entity_poly.entity_id
_entity_poly.type
_entity_poly.pdbx_seq_one_letter_code
_entity_poly.pdbx_strand_id
1 'polypeptide(L)'
;MSKKKVVIIGGGVAGMSAAHELIERGYDIEVYDRNETYVGGKARSIDYYGENRKLGADGNVHTAYETPLPGEHGFRFFPGFYKHVTDTMKRIPFEENGKTKTVFDNLTPTSYIMIARYDANPIITAASFPKSKKDLEVIINSMIHTDIGFDAGEIKFFTHRLWQLLTSCNKRKNNDYERLGWWQFLQADGASQAYQSLLVEGLTRTLVAAKAEQASTKTGGNIFLQLIYCMTDPSINTDCVLNGPTNDKWLNPWLKFLTEKGVKYHKGYEATKINIDKSESRITGVTVTKVGEKGNEQELTGDYYILATPVERAAQLMSKEMIAVDHTFQYIKDLSQSVSWMNGLQFFINTDISINKGHVICSDSEWALTCISQIQFWKNYDLSNKGDGTIKGVLSVDISDWQTKGSITTSSEADNLTNFNDIKKEVWAQLKKSLTIDGKPMLEDSMVVDWYLDRDIKTKEAWDIYVSNRKTAGTFNESEESEDPALENLEPLLVNNTNTWGLRPNANSYFKNLFLAGDYVRSNTDLATMEGANESARRAVNCLLDEDNSDRSECKIWDLHEPLLFRPLKWYDEMRWGKGLPWTEKLPWWLKGFMAFWTVFCFVEGLFALLIKKRFKDHGDLKADSRRKWFILCSMGVAVGFLVVSAWKFPGWHSAALWGFGFSGIYFAYAFIFRDKLMLRFVLFGIAAGLTELIADYWLVHVTETLFYPTGEPMLFASPSYMPFSWLVVLIQIGYLGFLINKKYSLLTSSIAVGIMGCIIIPVYEYFAIGAGWWSYDNCVMWGSVPAYIFVAEGLLMLSIPELFNRCENASLKWIPVLGIIQGLIMWLACIIAFKLIG
;
A
#
# COMPACT_ATOMS: atom_id res chain seq x y z
N MET A 1 -31.16 -10.88 22.47
CA MET A 1 -30.59 -9.75 23.24
C MET A 1 -30.81 -8.48 22.44
N SER A 2 -31.07 -7.35 23.08
CA SER A 2 -31.10 -6.04 22.39
C SER A 2 -29.73 -5.78 21.76
N LYS A 3 -29.70 -5.13 20.59
CA LYS A 3 -28.44 -4.67 20.00
C LYS A 3 -27.82 -3.64 20.92
N LYS A 4 -26.51 -3.74 21.18
CA LYS A 4 -25.78 -2.71 21.91
C LYS A 4 -25.66 -1.45 21.06
N LYS A 5 -25.87 -0.30 21.68
CA LYS A 5 -25.87 1.01 21.04
C LYS A 5 -24.47 1.61 21.08
N VAL A 6 -23.96 2.04 19.93
CA VAL A 6 -22.69 2.76 19.80
C VAL A 6 -22.95 4.17 19.30
N VAL A 7 -22.48 5.16 20.07
CA VAL A 7 -22.56 6.59 19.70
C VAL A 7 -21.21 7.02 19.13
N ILE A 8 -21.21 7.49 17.89
CA ILE A 8 -20.02 7.94 17.18
C ILE A 8 -20.08 9.46 17.06
N ILE A 9 -19.10 10.15 17.62
CA ILE A 9 -18.97 11.61 17.58
C ILE A 9 -17.99 11.98 16.45
N GLY A 10 -18.49 12.64 15.42
CA GLY A 10 -17.76 12.96 14.19
C GLY A 10 -18.17 12.05 13.03
N GLY A 11 -18.59 12.67 11.93
CA GLY A 11 -19.01 12.03 10.67
C GLY A 11 -17.99 12.19 9.54
N GLY A 12 -16.71 12.36 9.91
CA GLY A 12 -15.58 12.28 8.99
C GLY A 12 -15.34 10.86 8.47
N VAL A 13 -14.28 10.68 7.66
CA VAL A 13 -13.87 9.36 7.15
C VAL A 13 -13.70 8.33 8.28
N ALA A 14 -13.12 8.73 9.42
CA ALA A 14 -12.99 7.86 10.59
C ALA A 14 -14.37 7.40 11.14
N GLY A 15 -15.29 8.35 11.37
CA GLY A 15 -16.61 8.05 11.92
C GLY A 15 -17.47 7.20 10.99
N MET A 16 -17.48 7.52 9.69
CA MET A 16 -18.19 6.72 8.68
C MET A 16 -17.58 5.31 8.55
N SER A 17 -16.26 5.17 8.70
CA SER A 17 -15.58 3.86 8.71
C SER A 17 -15.97 3.02 9.92
N ALA A 18 -15.98 3.62 11.12
CA ALA A 18 -16.41 2.94 12.34
C ALA A 18 -17.89 2.50 12.23
N ALA A 19 -18.76 3.38 11.72
CA ALA A 19 -20.17 3.07 11.49
C ALA A 19 -20.33 1.90 10.51
N HIS A 20 -19.56 1.89 9.41
CA HIS A 20 -19.58 0.82 8.41
C HIS A 20 -19.19 -0.53 9.03
N GLU A 21 -18.07 -0.59 9.76
CA GLU A 21 -17.61 -1.85 10.34
C GLU A 21 -18.54 -2.37 11.45
N LEU A 22 -19.12 -1.48 12.26
CA LEU A 22 -20.00 -1.89 13.35
C LEU A 22 -21.40 -2.31 12.87
N ILE A 23 -21.96 -1.63 11.87
CA ILE A 23 -23.29 -1.99 11.35
C ILE A 23 -23.27 -3.38 10.70
N GLU A 24 -22.18 -3.75 10.02
CA GLU A 24 -21.98 -5.10 9.48
C GLU A 24 -21.84 -6.18 10.56
N ARG A 25 -21.48 -5.79 11.79
CA ARG A 25 -21.33 -6.69 12.94
C ARG A 25 -22.57 -6.75 13.85
N GLY A 26 -23.59 -5.93 13.55
CA GLY A 26 -24.91 -6.03 14.15
C GLY A 26 -25.18 -5.11 15.34
N TYR A 27 -24.37 -4.07 15.54
CA TYR A 27 -24.60 -3.04 16.56
C TYR A 27 -25.68 -2.02 16.12
N ASP A 28 -26.29 -1.29 17.06
CA ASP A 28 -27.15 -0.13 16.78
C ASP A 28 -26.27 1.13 16.78
N ILE A 29 -26.28 1.89 15.69
CA ILE A 29 -25.29 2.96 15.47
C ILE A 29 -25.97 4.30 15.31
N GLU A 30 -25.50 5.28 16.08
CA GLU A 30 -25.85 6.69 15.91
C GLU A 30 -24.57 7.50 15.67
N VAL A 31 -24.52 8.23 14.54
CA VAL A 31 -23.41 9.12 14.19
C VAL A 31 -23.89 10.55 14.35
N TYR A 32 -23.11 11.39 15.03
CA TYR A 32 -23.39 12.81 15.23
C TYR A 32 -22.28 13.65 14.62
N ASP A 33 -22.61 14.50 13.65
CA ASP A 33 -21.69 15.39 12.96
C ASP A 33 -22.12 16.86 13.06
N ARG A 34 -21.16 17.76 13.23
CA ARG A 34 -21.41 19.21 13.37
C ARG A 34 -21.89 19.86 12.07
N ASN A 35 -21.55 19.29 10.91
CA ASN A 35 -21.88 19.85 9.61
C ASN A 35 -23.36 19.61 9.30
N GLU A 36 -24.09 20.69 8.99
CA GLU A 36 -25.55 20.64 8.75
C GLU A 36 -25.86 20.06 7.36
N THR A 37 -24.97 20.28 6.40
CA THR A 37 -25.22 20.00 4.98
C THR A 37 -24.52 18.73 4.52
N TYR A 38 -23.20 18.68 4.71
CA TYR A 38 -22.31 17.71 4.09
C TYR A 38 -21.81 16.65 5.09
N VAL A 39 -21.30 15.54 4.55
CA VAL A 39 -20.72 14.43 5.32
C VAL A 39 -19.28 14.15 4.89
N GLY A 40 -18.56 13.27 5.60
CA GLY A 40 -17.19 12.88 5.26
C GLY A 40 -16.11 13.81 5.78
N GLY A 41 -16.46 14.82 6.59
CA GLY A 41 -15.51 15.74 7.21
C GLY A 41 -14.70 16.50 6.16
N LYS A 42 -13.39 16.62 6.37
CA LYS A 42 -12.47 17.33 5.45
C LYS A 42 -12.41 16.73 4.05
N ALA A 43 -12.88 15.50 3.83
CA ALA A 43 -12.88 14.87 2.51
C ALA A 43 -13.94 15.45 1.54
N ARG A 44 -14.95 16.17 2.06
CA ARG A 44 -16.12 16.63 1.30
C ARG A 44 -15.80 17.57 0.12
N SER A 45 -16.66 17.52 -0.89
CA SER A 45 -16.88 18.63 -1.81
C SER A 45 -18.02 19.53 -1.30
N ILE A 46 -18.20 20.70 -1.92
CA ILE A 46 -19.12 21.75 -1.50
C ILE A 46 -19.86 22.27 -2.74
N ASP A 47 -21.17 22.47 -2.60
CA ASP A 47 -21.99 23.11 -3.62
C ASP A 47 -21.78 24.64 -3.56
N TYR A 48 -21.04 25.18 -4.53
CA TYR A 48 -20.75 26.60 -4.66
C TYR A 48 -21.72 27.28 -5.63
N TYR A 49 -22.48 28.25 -5.14
CA TYR A 49 -23.51 28.94 -5.90
C TYR A 49 -23.13 30.41 -6.24
N GLY A 50 -21.84 30.75 -6.22
CA GLY A 50 -21.35 32.12 -6.40
C GLY A 50 -21.32 32.94 -5.10
N GLU A 51 -20.41 33.92 -5.01
CA GLU A 51 -20.25 34.80 -3.83
C GLU A 51 -21.44 35.76 -3.59
N ASN A 52 -22.31 35.97 -4.57
CA ASN A 52 -23.42 36.92 -4.48
C ASN A 52 -24.71 36.30 -3.92
N ARG A 53 -24.74 35.97 -2.63
CA ARG A 53 -26.01 35.70 -1.92
C ARG A 53 -26.74 37.02 -1.67
N LYS A 54 -27.69 37.40 -2.53
CA LYS A 54 -28.56 38.57 -2.32
C LYS A 54 -29.90 38.12 -1.79
N LEU A 55 -30.38 38.73 -0.71
CA LEU A 55 -31.77 38.56 -0.29
C LEU A 55 -32.67 39.29 -1.31
N GLY A 56 -33.54 38.54 -1.98
CA GLY A 56 -34.49 39.05 -2.96
C GLY A 56 -35.66 39.76 -2.30
N ALA A 57 -36.37 40.57 -3.08
CA ALA A 57 -37.58 41.27 -2.64
C ALA A 57 -38.73 40.31 -2.27
N ASP A 58 -38.62 39.03 -2.65
CA ASP A 58 -39.51 37.92 -2.29
C ASP A 58 -39.13 37.25 -0.96
N GLY A 59 -38.05 37.69 -0.30
CA GLY A 59 -37.55 37.13 0.94
C GLY A 59 -36.67 35.89 0.76
N ASN A 60 -36.40 35.46 -0.48
CA ASN A 60 -35.53 34.32 -0.77
C ASN A 60 -34.08 34.77 -1.01
N VAL A 61 -33.10 33.94 -0.62
CA VAL A 61 -31.70 34.19 -0.97
C VAL A 61 -31.48 33.78 -2.42
N HIS A 62 -31.28 34.75 -3.31
CA HIS A 62 -30.85 34.52 -4.68
C HIS A 62 -29.35 34.30 -4.67
N THR A 63 -28.94 33.13 -5.15
CA THR A 63 -27.54 32.79 -5.43
C THR A 63 -27.17 33.22 -6.85
N ALA A 64 -25.87 33.34 -7.16
CA ALA A 64 -25.44 33.71 -8.51
C ALA A 64 -25.76 32.62 -9.55
N TYR A 65 -25.81 31.37 -9.09
CA TYR A 65 -26.11 30.19 -9.91
C TYR A 65 -27.30 29.42 -9.35
N GLU A 66 -28.14 28.87 -10.22
CA GLU A 66 -29.20 27.93 -9.83
C GLU A 66 -28.63 26.51 -9.60
N THR A 67 -27.69 26.09 -10.45
CA THR A 67 -26.98 24.82 -10.33
C THR A 67 -25.56 25.05 -9.82
N PRO A 68 -25.15 24.40 -8.72
CA PRO A 68 -23.88 24.73 -8.07
C PRO A 68 -22.68 24.19 -8.85
N LEU A 69 -21.58 24.95 -8.77
CA LEU A 69 -20.25 24.51 -9.16
C LEU A 69 -19.62 23.67 -8.03
N PRO A 70 -18.74 22.70 -8.36
CA PRO A 70 -18.12 21.85 -7.35
C PRO A 70 -16.91 22.54 -6.72
N GLY A 71 -17.07 23.05 -5.50
CA GLY A 71 -15.97 23.47 -4.64
C GLY A 71 -15.40 22.30 -3.82
N GLU A 72 -14.16 22.40 -3.37
CA GLU A 72 -13.52 21.38 -2.53
C GLU A 72 -12.61 22.03 -1.48
N HIS A 73 -12.53 21.42 -0.29
CA HIS A 73 -11.51 21.79 0.72
C HIS A 73 -10.07 21.57 0.20
N GLY A 74 -9.92 20.80 -0.86
CA GLY A 74 -8.72 20.55 -1.63
C GLY A 74 -8.98 19.38 -2.59
N PHE A 75 -8.12 19.12 -3.56
CA PHE A 75 -8.32 17.92 -4.39
C PHE A 75 -8.05 16.64 -3.60
N ARG A 76 -8.48 15.48 -4.13
CA ARG A 76 -8.29 14.17 -3.48
C ARG A 76 -7.39 13.26 -4.28
N PHE A 77 -6.39 12.76 -3.57
CA PHE A 77 -5.41 11.82 -4.06
C PHE A 77 -5.52 10.50 -3.28
N PHE A 78 -5.50 9.38 -4.02
CA PHE A 78 -5.58 8.02 -3.50
C PHE A 78 -4.30 7.25 -3.90
N PRO A 79 -3.24 7.30 -3.06
CA PRO A 79 -2.03 6.52 -3.27
C PRO A 79 -2.30 5.02 -3.41
N GLY A 80 -1.53 4.36 -4.27
CA GLY A 80 -1.63 2.92 -4.52
C GLY A 80 -1.36 2.02 -3.31
N PHE A 81 -0.76 2.57 -2.24
CA PHE A 81 -0.55 1.86 -0.98
C PHE A 81 -1.78 1.87 -0.06
N TYR A 82 -2.81 2.68 -0.35
CA TYR A 82 -4.06 2.70 0.43
C TYR A 82 -4.80 1.35 0.31
N LYS A 83 -5.09 0.73 1.45
CA LYS A 83 -5.78 -0.55 1.55
C LYS A 83 -7.08 -0.46 2.33
N HIS A 84 -7.12 0.29 3.42
CA HIS A 84 -8.28 0.34 4.31
C HIS A 84 -9.44 1.11 3.65
N VAL A 85 -9.18 2.32 3.16
CA VAL A 85 -10.23 3.11 2.50
C VAL A 85 -10.69 2.46 1.19
N THR A 86 -9.77 1.89 0.41
CA THR A 86 -10.10 1.24 -0.86
C THR A 86 -10.88 -0.07 -0.66
N ASP A 87 -10.60 -0.83 0.41
CA ASP A 87 -11.41 -1.99 0.83
C ASP A 87 -12.83 -1.57 1.25
N THR A 88 -12.97 -0.46 1.98
CA THR A 88 -14.29 0.10 2.31
C THR A 88 -15.04 0.56 1.05
N MET A 89 -14.38 1.28 0.14
CA MET A 89 -14.98 1.73 -1.13
C MET A 89 -15.48 0.58 -2.01
N LYS A 90 -14.81 -0.58 -2.00
CA LYS A 90 -15.23 -1.78 -2.75
C LYS A 90 -16.50 -2.43 -2.22
N ARG A 91 -16.91 -2.13 -0.98
CA ARG A 91 -18.13 -2.66 -0.36
C ARG A 91 -19.34 -1.75 -0.53
N ILE A 92 -19.14 -0.52 -1.00
CA ILE A 92 -20.22 0.47 -1.15
C ILE A 92 -20.75 0.40 -2.59
N PRO A 93 -22.03 0.02 -2.79
CA PRO A 93 -22.65 0.02 -4.11
C PRO A 93 -22.71 1.42 -4.71
N PHE A 94 -22.53 1.51 -6.02
CA PHE A 94 -22.66 2.72 -6.81
C PHE A 94 -23.42 2.42 -8.09
N GLU A 95 -24.51 3.14 -8.35
CA GLU A 95 -25.32 2.97 -9.56
C GLU A 95 -25.07 4.12 -10.53
N GLU A 96 -24.71 3.79 -11.77
CA GLU A 96 -24.49 4.78 -12.82
C GLU A 96 -25.01 4.22 -14.15
N ASN A 97 -25.92 4.94 -14.81
CA ASN A 97 -26.52 4.56 -16.09
C ASN A 97 -27.11 3.12 -16.09
N GLY A 98 -27.77 2.73 -15.00
CA GLY A 98 -28.38 1.41 -14.86
C GLY A 98 -27.40 0.25 -14.64
N LYS A 99 -26.09 0.53 -14.45
CA LYS A 99 -25.08 -0.48 -14.12
C LYS A 99 -24.70 -0.38 -12.65
N THR A 100 -24.74 -1.50 -11.95
CA THR A 100 -24.23 -1.62 -10.58
C THR A 100 -22.70 -1.76 -10.60
N LYS A 101 -22.02 -0.83 -9.95
CA LYS A 101 -20.58 -0.81 -9.69
C LYS A 101 -20.38 -0.62 -8.18
N THR A 102 -19.13 -0.42 -7.77
CA THR A 102 -18.76 0.02 -6.43
C THR A 102 -18.22 1.44 -6.46
N VAL A 103 -18.20 2.12 -5.32
CA VAL A 103 -17.55 3.44 -5.20
C VAL A 103 -16.07 3.37 -5.60
N PHE A 104 -15.39 2.25 -5.38
CA PHE A 104 -14.01 2.06 -5.79
C PHE A 104 -13.82 2.18 -7.31
N ASP A 105 -14.82 1.83 -8.11
CA ASP A 105 -14.76 1.93 -9.58
C ASP A 105 -14.81 3.38 -10.10
N ASN A 106 -15.02 4.35 -9.21
CA ASN A 106 -14.92 5.78 -9.52
C ASN A 106 -13.48 6.32 -9.43
N LEU A 107 -12.52 5.51 -8.97
CA LEU A 107 -11.10 5.88 -8.98
C LEU A 107 -10.51 5.73 -10.38
N THR A 108 -9.86 6.77 -10.86
CA THR A 108 -9.14 6.80 -12.13
C THR A 108 -7.66 7.08 -11.91
N PRO A 109 -6.74 6.31 -12.53
CA PRO A 109 -5.32 6.55 -12.38
C PRO A 109 -4.87 7.83 -13.10
N THR A 110 -3.89 8.51 -12.51
CA THR A 110 -3.11 9.55 -13.21
C THR A 110 -1.97 8.90 -13.99
N SER A 111 -1.41 9.63 -14.96
CA SER A 111 -0.33 9.14 -15.83
C SER A 111 1.03 9.74 -15.47
N TYR A 112 1.06 11.03 -15.15
CA TYR A 112 2.29 11.79 -14.99
C TYR A 112 2.22 12.72 -13.77
N ILE A 113 3.37 13.01 -13.19
CA ILE A 113 3.58 14.08 -12.21
C ILE A 113 4.40 15.17 -12.90
N MET A 114 3.97 16.41 -12.77
CA MET A 114 4.67 17.58 -13.29
C MET A 114 5.24 18.38 -12.13
N ILE A 115 6.53 18.72 -12.20
CA ILE A 115 7.17 19.70 -11.34
C ILE A 115 7.36 20.97 -12.16
N ALA A 116 6.51 21.95 -11.89
CA ALA A 116 6.51 23.25 -12.53
C ALA A 116 7.47 24.20 -11.79
N ARG A 117 8.30 24.91 -12.56
CA ARG A 117 9.38 25.78 -12.07
C ARG A 117 9.21 27.19 -12.60
N TYR A 118 9.64 28.18 -11.85
CA TYR A 118 9.75 29.55 -12.33
C TYR A 118 10.87 29.64 -13.36
N ASP A 119 10.60 30.36 -14.45
CA ASP A 119 11.59 30.72 -15.48
C ASP A 119 12.33 29.53 -16.12
N ALA A 120 11.82 28.31 -15.95
CA ALA A 120 12.40 27.07 -16.47
C ALA A 120 11.31 26.09 -16.90
N ASN A 121 11.61 25.27 -17.91
CA ASN A 121 10.67 24.25 -18.37
C ASN A 121 10.37 23.22 -17.26
N PRO A 122 9.11 22.73 -17.18
CA PRO A 122 8.71 21.78 -16.15
C PRO A 122 9.39 20.42 -16.32
N ILE A 123 9.56 19.70 -15.21
CA ILE A 123 10.01 18.31 -15.20
C ILE A 123 8.78 17.42 -15.20
N ILE A 124 8.64 16.55 -16.20
CA ILE A 124 7.52 15.60 -16.29
C ILE A 124 8.05 14.20 -16.11
N THR A 125 7.52 13.47 -15.13
CA THR A 125 7.88 12.08 -14.86
C THR A 125 6.64 11.19 -14.77
N ALA A 126 6.84 9.87 -14.89
CA ALA A 126 5.75 8.90 -14.79
C ALA A 126 5.24 8.83 -13.34
N ALA A 127 3.90 8.87 -13.18
CA ALA A 127 3.28 8.74 -11.86
C ALA A 127 3.31 7.30 -11.32
N SER A 128 3.37 6.31 -12.22
CA SER A 128 3.37 4.88 -11.93
C SER A 128 4.42 4.17 -12.80
N PHE A 129 4.60 2.86 -12.57
CA PHE A 129 5.47 2.04 -13.43
C PHE A 129 5.10 2.26 -14.92
N PRO A 130 6.07 2.48 -15.82
CA PRO A 130 5.79 2.81 -17.22
C PRO A 130 4.99 1.69 -17.89
N LYS A 131 3.83 2.02 -18.48
CA LYS A 131 2.92 1.04 -19.11
C LYS A 131 2.95 1.11 -20.63
N SER A 132 3.61 2.12 -21.21
CA SER A 132 3.69 2.36 -22.65
C SER A 132 5.08 2.85 -23.10
N LYS A 133 5.35 2.75 -24.42
CA LYS A 133 6.57 3.31 -25.03
C LYS A 133 6.70 4.81 -24.77
N LYS A 134 5.58 5.53 -24.79
CA LYS A 134 5.53 6.97 -24.51
C LYS A 134 5.98 7.29 -23.08
N ASP A 135 5.58 6.47 -22.11
CA ASP A 135 6.02 6.67 -20.72
C ASP A 135 7.54 6.47 -20.57
N LEU A 136 8.09 5.49 -21.28
CA LEU A 136 9.54 5.25 -21.30
C LEU A 136 10.29 6.41 -21.97
N GLU A 137 9.79 6.93 -23.09
CA GLU A 137 10.34 8.12 -23.74
C GLU A 137 10.30 9.35 -22.83
N VAL A 138 9.21 9.56 -22.09
CA VAL A 138 9.09 10.65 -21.11
C VAL A 138 10.13 10.52 -19.99
N ILE A 139 10.27 9.33 -19.39
CA ILE A 139 11.27 9.07 -18.34
C ILE A 139 12.68 9.32 -18.87
N ILE A 140 13.03 8.76 -20.03
CA ILE A 140 14.37 8.89 -20.63
C ILE A 140 14.66 10.36 -20.97
N ASN A 141 13.71 11.07 -21.59
CA ASN A 141 13.89 12.48 -21.93
C ASN A 141 14.02 13.36 -20.68
N SER A 142 13.27 13.06 -19.61
CA SER A 142 13.39 13.77 -18.32
C SER A 142 14.75 13.53 -17.64
N MET A 143 15.37 12.37 -17.86
CA MET A 143 16.69 12.05 -17.30
C MET A 143 17.85 12.62 -18.13
N ILE A 144 17.70 12.74 -19.45
CA ILE A 144 18.79 13.12 -20.37
C ILE A 144 18.80 14.61 -20.72
N HIS A 145 17.63 15.23 -20.87
CA HIS A 145 17.50 16.57 -21.46
C HIS A 145 17.05 17.64 -20.49
N THR A 146 16.69 17.27 -19.26
CA THR A 146 16.31 18.23 -18.23
C THR A 146 17.57 18.66 -17.48
N ASP A 147 17.91 19.94 -17.54
CA ASP A 147 18.87 20.52 -16.61
C ASP A 147 18.23 20.55 -15.22
N ILE A 148 18.61 19.57 -14.40
CA ILE A 148 18.09 19.36 -13.05
C ILE A 148 18.85 20.21 -12.03
N GLY A 149 19.95 20.86 -12.42
CA GLY A 149 20.72 21.79 -11.58
C GLY A 149 21.43 21.16 -10.38
N PHE A 150 21.56 19.83 -10.30
CA PHE A 150 22.16 19.14 -9.15
C PHE A 150 23.68 19.04 -9.24
N ASP A 151 24.35 19.19 -8.09
CA ASP A 151 25.74 18.76 -7.95
C ASP A 151 25.82 17.22 -7.85
N ALA A 152 26.87 16.62 -8.43
CA ALA A 152 27.04 15.17 -8.42
C ALA A 152 27.23 14.62 -6.99
N GLY A 153 27.79 15.42 -6.07
CA GLY A 153 27.91 15.10 -4.65
C GLY A 153 26.56 15.02 -3.95
N GLU A 154 25.64 15.94 -4.27
CA GLU A 154 24.29 16.00 -3.70
C GLU A 154 23.45 14.77 -4.09
N ILE A 155 23.49 14.36 -5.36
CA ILE A 155 22.80 13.14 -5.83
C ILE A 155 23.33 11.91 -5.09
N LYS A 156 24.65 11.81 -4.94
CA LYS A 156 25.29 10.69 -4.24
C LYS A 156 24.87 10.66 -2.76
N PHE A 157 24.81 11.82 -2.12
CA PHE A 157 24.38 11.94 -0.73
C PHE A 157 22.91 11.56 -0.56
N PHE A 158 22.01 12.08 -1.41
CA PHE A 158 20.59 11.73 -1.38
C PHE A 158 20.37 10.23 -1.59
N THR A 159 21.07 9.64 -2.57
CA THR A 159 21.01 8.20 -2.83
C THR A 159 21.46 7.39 -1.62
N HIS A 160 22.51 7.84 -0.92
CA HIS A 160 22.98 7.22 0.32
C HIS A 160 21.94 7.30 1.44
N ARG A 161 21.26 8.45 1.61
CA ARG A 161 20.16 8.62 2.58
C ARG A 161 18.94 7.78 2.25
N LEU A 162 18.59 7.67 0.98
CA LEU A 162 17.52 6.77 0.53
C LEU A 162 17.86 5.30 0.82
N TRP A 163 19.10 4.88 0.52
CA TRP A 163 19.58 3.54 0.86
C TRP A 163 19.54 3.28 2.38
N GLN A 164 19.89 4.29 3.18
CA GLN A 164 19.76 4.24 4.62
C GLN A 164 18.30 4.02 5.05
N LEU A 165 17.33 4.76 4.51
CA LEU A 165 15.91 4.56 4.82
C LEU A 165 15.39 3.17 4.40
N LEU A 166 15.78 2.70 3.21
CA LEU A 166 15.40 1.38 2.68
C LEU A 166 15.89 0.23 3.56
N THR A 167 17.06 0.38 4.19
CA THR A 167 17.73 -0.71 4.91
C THR A 167 17.68 -0.57 6.43
N SER A 168 17.15 0.54 6.95
CA SER A 168 16.98 0.74 8.39
C SER A 168 15.82 -0.08 8.96
N CYS A 169 16.03 -0.64 10.15
CA CYS A 169 15.02 -1.40 10.88
C CYS A 169 13.92 -0.49 11.49
N ASN A 170 12.78 -1.09 11.82
CA ASN A 170 11.66 -0.35 12.44
C ASN A 170 12.03 0.25 13.80
N LYS A 171 12.88 -0.42 14.60
CA LYS A 171 13.34 0.12 15.89
C LYS A 171 14.13 1.41 15.71
N ARG A 172 15.06 1.46 14.76
CA ARG A 172 15.80 2.67 14.42
C ARG A 172 14.87 3.77 13.92
N LYS A 173 13.96 3.45 13.00
CA LYS A 173 13.00 4.42 12.48
C LYS A 173 12.14 5.03 13.59
N ASN A 174 11.60 4.19 14.49
CA ASN A 174 10.69 4.62 15.55
C ASN A 174 11.36 5.39 16.70
N ASN A 175 12.68 5.25 16.89
CA ASN A 175 13.38 5.88 18.01
C ASN A 175 14.32 6.99 17.54
N ASP A 176 15.14 6.72 16.54
CA ASP A 176 16.18 7.64 16.07
C ASP A 176 15.56 8.63 15.06
N TYR A 177 14.91 8.11 14.00
CA TYR A 177 14.43 8.95 12.88
C TYR A 177 13.13 9.69 13.20
N GLU A 178 12.36 9.22 14.17
CA GLU A 178 11.20 9.95 14.69
C GLU A 178 11.60 11.29 15.32
N ARG A 179 12.82 11.38 15.85
CA ARG A 179 13.35 12.57 16.53
C ARG A 179 14.19 13.47 15.62
N LEU A 180 14.19 13.19 14.32
CA LEU A 180 15.01 13.89 13.34
C LEU A 180 14.13 14.49 12.25
N GLY A 181 14.31 15.80 12.00
CA GLY A 181 13.60 16.49 10.93
C GLY A 181 14.06 16.03 9.56
N TRP A 182 13.16 15.98 8.58
CA TRP A 182 13.46 15.58 7.21
C TRP A 182 14.55 16.45 6.58
N TRP A 183 14.44 17.77 6.74
CA TRP A 183 15.47 18.75 6.35
C TRP A 183 16.86 18.42 6.92
N GLN A 184 16.92 18.11 8.21
CA GLN A 184 18.16 17.76 8.91
C GLN A 184 18.73 16.42 8.43
N PHE A 185 17.88 15.42 8.22
CA PHE A 185 18.31 14.11 7.72
C PHE A 185 18.93 14.20 6.33
N LEU A 186 18.37 15.06 5.47
CA LEU A 186 18.87 15.32 4.11
C LEU A 186 19.95 16.40 4.03
N GLN A 187 20.38 16.98 5.16
CA GLN A 187 21.42 18.03 5.23
C GLN A 187 21.18 19.14 4.20
N ALA A 188 19.95 19.66 4.19
CA ALA A 188 19.54 20.67 3.23
C ALA A 188 20.21 22.04 3.47
N ASP A 189 20.65 22.34 4.70
CA ASP A 189 21.41 23.55 5.01
C ASP A 189 22.72 23.62 4.21
N GLY A 190 22.87 24.69 3.42
CA GLY A 190 24.06 24.91 2.57
C GLY A 190 24.10 24.10 1.28
N ALA A 191 23.07 23.30 0.98
CA ALA A 191 22.90 22.66 -0.32
C ALA A 191 22.43 23.66 -1.39
N SER A 192 22.49 23.25 -2.66
CA SER A 192 21.99 24.04 -3.78
C SER A 192 20.49 24.29 -3.67
N GLN A 193 20.04 25.44 -4.20
CA GLN A 193 18.61 25.78 -4.23
C GLN A 193 17.80 24.72 -4.99
N ALA A 194 18.35 24.13 -6.05
CA ALA A 194 17.72 23.04 -6.78
C ALA A 194 17.57 21.77 -5.94
N TYR A 195 18.58 21.41 -5.14
CA TYR A 195 18.48 20.28 -4.21
C TYR A 195 17.39 20.49 -3.16
N GLN A 196 17.35 21.67 -2.55
CA GLN A 196 16.34 22.03 -1.55
C GLN A 196 14.94 21.99 -2.18
N SER A 197 14.71 22.69 -3.29
CA SER A 197 13.37 22.79 -3.88
C SER A 197 12.86 21.48 -4.47
N LEU A 198 13.71 20.67 -5.11
CA LEU A 198 13.28 19.45 -5.81
C LEU A 198 13.32 18.18 -4.95
N LEU A 199 14.41 17.94 -4.23
CA LEU A 199 14.63 16.67 -3.52
C LEU A 199 14.27 16.72 -2.03
N VAL A 200 14.27 17.91 -1.42
CA VAL A 200 13.93 18.06 -0.01
C VAL A 200 12.47 18.48 0.11
N GLU A 201 12.14 19.67 -0.36
CA GLU A 201 10.80 20.28 -0.27
C GLU A 201 9.81 19.65 -1.24
N GLY A 202 10.20 19.44 -2.51
CA GLY A 202 9.30 18.86 -3.52
C GLY A 202 8.71 17.51 -3.08
N LEU A 203 9.49 16.70 -2.36
CA LEU A 203 9.04 15.42 -1.81
C LEU A 203 8.07 15.58 -0.64
N THR A 204 8.29 16.55 0.26
CA THR A 204 7.39 16.77 1.40
C THR A 204 6.12 17.53 1.02
N ARG A 205 6.16 18.41 0.01
CA ARG A 205 5.00 19.16 -0.50
C ARG A 205 3.90 18.25 -1.06
N THR A 206 4.24 17.04 -1.49
CA THR A 206 3.23 16.03 -1.89
C THR A 206 2.54 15.35 -0.70
N LEU A 207 3.02 15.58 0.53
CA LEU A 207 2.57 14.93 1.76
C LEU A 207 1.94 15.97 2.69
N VAL A 208 0.60 16.09 2.66
CA VAL A 208 -0.27 16.67 3.69
C VAL A 208 0.35 17.82 4.51
N ALA A 209 0.35 19.03 3.94
CA ALA A 209 0.78 20.28 4.62
C ALA A 209 2.16 20.22 5.31
N ALA A 210 3.03 19.27 4.95
CA ALA A 210 4.26 19.02 5.68
C ALA A 210 5.35 20.04 5.29
N LYS A 211 5.73 20.89 6.25
CA LYS A 211 6.94 21.71 6.18
C LYS A 211 8.17 20.81 6.32
N ALA A 212 9.09 20.85 5.37
CA ALA A 212 10.24 19.95 5.30
C ALA A 212 11.13 20.03 6.56
N GLU A 213 11.19 21.21 7.17
CA GLU A 213 11.95 21.55 8.36
C GLU A 213 11.39 20.87 9.62
N GLN A 214 10.08 20.64 9.66
CA GLN A 214 9.38 20.13 10.86
C GLN A 214 8.97 18.67 10.71
N ALA A 215 8.86 18.17 9.48
CA ALA A 215 8.39 16.82 9.20
C ALA A 215 9.31 15.74 9.80
N SER A 216 8.72 14.76 10.51
CA SER A 216 9.44 13.59 11.02
C SER A 216 10.03 12.76 9.88
N THR A 217 11.33 12.43 9.96
CA THR A 217 12.01 11.57 8.97
C THR A 217 11.41 10.17 8.92
N LYS A 218 10.95 9.63 10.05
CA LYS A 218 10.24 8.35 10.11
C LYS A 218 8.99 8.39 9.24
N THR A 219 8.14 9.39 9.45
CA THR A 219 6.86 9.53 8.76
C THR A 219 7.05 9.83 7.28
N GLY A 220 7.71 10.94 6.95
CA GLY A 220 7.93 11.36 5.56
C GLY A 220 8.71 10.31 4.77
N GLY A 221 9.77 9.76 5.37
CA GLY A 221 10.58 8.72 4.75
C GLY A 221 9.81 7.43 4.49
N ASN A 222 8.97 6.96 5.42
CA ASN A 222 8.17 5.75 5.19
C ASN A 222 7.15 5.92 4.07
N ILE A 223 6.43 7.05 4.03
CA ILE A 223 5.46 7.32 2.96
C ILE A 223 6.17 7.47 1.62
N PHE A 224 7.30 8.18 1.57
CA PHE A 224 8.12 8.28 0.37
C PHE A 224 8.55 6.90 -0.16
N LEU A 225 8.98 5.99 0.74
CA LEU A 225 9.29 4.61 0.36
C LEU A 225 8.07 3.86 -0.19
N GLN A 226 6.88 4.04 0.40
CA GLN A 226 5.67 3.40 -0.12
C GLN A 226 5.34 3.87 -1.54
N LEU A 227 5.47 5.17 -1.83
CA LEU A 227 5.27 5.72 -3.16
C LEU A 227 6.26 5.11 -4.16
N ILE A 228 7.55 5.02 -3.80
CA ILE A 228 8.57 4.35 -4.64
C ILE A 228 8.18 2.89 -4.90
N TYR A 229 7.79 2.14 -3.86
CA TYR A 229 7.41 0.74 -4.03
C TYR A 229 6.22 0.59 -5.00
N CYS A 230 5.21 1.45 -4.89
CA CYS A 230 4.10 1.48 -5.85
C CYS A 230 4.56 1.82 -7.27
N MET A 231 5.46 2.80 -7.45
CA MET A 231 6.02 3.14 -8.76
C MET A 231 6.82 1.99 -9.39
N THR A 232 7.37 1.08 -8.58
CA THR A 232 8.09 -0.10 -9.06
C THR A 232 7.19 -1.32 -9.31
N ASP A 233 5.94 -1.32 -8.87
CA ASP A 233 4.99 -2.43 -9.08
C ASP A 233 4.04 -2.13 -10.27
N PRO A 234 4.20 -2.78 -11.43
CA PRO A 234 3.34 -2.57 -12.60
C PRO A 234 1.88 -2.99 -12.41
N SER A 235 1.56 -3.76 -11.36
CA SER A 235 0.20 -4.17 -11.05
C SER A 235 -0.59 -3.14 -10.23
N ILE A 236 0.08 -2.11 -9.73
CA ILE A 236 -0.52 -1.05 -8.92
C ILE A 236 -0.56 0.23 -9.76
N ASN A 237 -1.60 1.03 -9.55
CA ASN A 237 -1.58 2.43 -9.95
C ASN A 237 -1.14 3.21 -8.71
N THR A 238 0.01 3.86 -8.77
CA THR A 238 0.55 4.61 -7.64
C THR A 238 -0.33 5.80 -7.32
N ASP A 239 -0.93 6.41 -8.33
CA ASP A 239 -1.69 7.64 -8.19
C ASP A 239 -3.05 7.53 -8.87
N CYS A 240 -4.10 7.82 -8.10
CA CYS A 240 -5.49 7.82 -8.51
C CYS A 240 -6.23 9.04 -7.93
N VAL A 241 -7.21 9.52 -8.69
CA VAL A 241 -8.16 10.56 -8.30
C VAL A 241 -9.59 10.08 -8.55
N LEU A 242 -10.59 10.81 -8.06
CA LEU A 242 -12.00 10.51 -8.37
C LEU A 242 -12.39 11.02 -9.75
N ASN A 243 -13.28 10.30 -10.43
CA ASN A 243 -13.83 10.66 -11.74
C ASN A 243 -15.04 11.63 -11.68
N GLY A 244 -15.09 12.46 -10.64
CA GLY A 244 -16.13 13.46 -10.38
C GLY A 244 -15.99 14.05 -8.97
N PRO A 245 -16.86 15.00 -8.59
CA PRO A 245 -16.84 15.61 -7.26
C PRO A 245 -16.92 14.57 -6.13
N THR A 246 -16.19 14.83 -5.04
CA THR A 246 -15.99 13.85 -3.98
C THR A 246 -17.30 13.37 -3.32
N ASN A 247 -18.26 14.27 -3.08
CA ASN A 247 -19.55 13.88 -2.50
C ASN A 247 -20.34 12.96 -3.43
N ASP A 248 -20.40 13.27 -4.72
CA ASP A 248 -21.20 12.55 -5.70
C ASP A 248 -20.66 11.14 -5.95
N LYS A 249 -19.33 11.01 -6.04
CA LYS A 249 -18.67 9.75 -6.41
C LYS A 249 -18.31 8.86 -5.22
N TRP A 250 -18.34 9.36 -3.99
CA TRP A 250 -17.96 8.59 -2.80
C TRP A 250 -18.86 8.83 -1.58
N LEU A 251 -18.95 10.05 -1.05
CA LEU A 251 -19.48 10.26 0.30
C LEU A 251 -21.01 10.16 0.39
N ASN A 252 -21.74 10.66 -0.59
CA ASN A 252 -23.21 10.52 -0.65
C ASN A 252 -23.64 9.06 -0.87
N PRO A 253 -23.04 8.29 -1.81
CA PRO A 253 -23.27 6.85 -1.90
C PRO A 253 -22.96 6.09 -0.61
N TRP A 254 -21.88 6.48 0.09
CA TRP A 254 -21.53 5.85 1.36
C TRP A 254 -22.56 6.15 2.45
N LEU A 255 -22.99 7.41 2.58
CA LEU A 255 -24.07 7.79 3.51
C LEU A 255 -25.34 7.00 3.22
N LYS A 256 -25.76 6.93 1.95
CA LYS A 256 -26.93 6.16 1.52
C LYS A 256 -26.81 4.69 1.93
N PHE A 257 -25.66 4.06 1.67
CA PHE A 257 -25.41 2.68 2.09
C PHE A 257 -25.52 2.51 3.61
N LEU A 258 -24.94 3.41 4.41
CA LEU A 258 -25.00 3.33 5.87
C LEU A 258 -26.43 3.47 6.40
N THR A 259 -27.20 4.43 5.89
CA THR A 259 -28.58 4.67 6.34
C THR A 259 -29.51 3.52 5.91
N GLU A 260 -29.34 2.97 4.71
CA GLU A 260 -30.07 1.77 4.26
C GLU A 260 -29.75 0.53 5.10
N LYS A 261 -28.54 0.44 5.66
CA LYS A 261 -28.15 -0.62 6.62
C LYS A 261 -28.68 -0.37 8.03
N GLY A 262 -29.27 0.79 8.31
CA GLY A 262 -29.90 1.14 9.58
C GLY A 262 -29.05 2.03 10.50
N VAL A 263 -27.96 2.63 10.01
CA VAL A 263 -27.22 3.65 10.78
C VAL A 263 -28.07 4.91 10.89
N LYS A 264 -28.26 5.44 12.10
CA LYS A 264 -28.90 6.75 12.32
C LYS A 264 -27.85 7.84 12.21
N TYR A 265 -27.92 8.65 11.16
CA TYR A 265 -26.95 9.70 10.90
C TYR A 265 -27.55 11.09 11.19
N HIS A 266 -27.03 11.77 12.21
CA HIS A 266 -27.49 13.06 12.69
C HIS A 266 -26.51 14.18 12.30
N LYS A 267 -26.97 15.12 11.47
CA LYS A 267 -26.21 16.30 11.02
C LYS A 267 -26.55 17.52 11.87
N GLY A 268 -25.63 18.47 11.97
CA GLY A 268 -25.82 19.72 12.71
C GLY A 268 -25.81 19.56 14.23
N TYR A 269 -25.09 18.57 14.77
CA TYR A 269 -24.93 18.37 16.21
C TYR A 269 -23.46 18.48 16.59
N GLU A 270 -23.15 19.44 17.46
CA GLU A 270 -21.81 19.69 17.98
C GLU A 270 -21.68 19.10 19.38
N ALA A 271 -20.70 18.22 19.60
CA ALA A 271 -20.39 17.72 20.93
C ALA A 271 -19.67 18.79 21.75
N THR A 272 -20.16 19.04 22.97
CA THR A 272 -19.66 20.08 23.85
C THR A 272 -19.09 19.54 25.16
N LYS A 273 -19.50 18.33 25.58
CA LYS A 273 -19.01 17.71 26.80
C LYS A 273 -19.12 16.19 26.75
N ILE A 274 -18.12 15.50 27.29
CA ILE A 274 -18.18 14.07 27.59
C ILE A 274 -18.43 13.93 29.10
N ASN A 275 -19.52 13.25 29.47
CA ASN A 275 -19.90 13.03 30.86
C ASN A 275 -19.34 11.70 31.34
N ILE A 276 -18.76 11.71 32.55
CA ILE A 276 -18.07 10.54 33.12
C ILE A 276 -18.56 10.21 34.52
N ASP A 277 -18.54 8.92 34.84
CA ASP A 277 -18.52 8.42 36.20
C ASP A 277 -17.08 8.10 36.59
N LYS A 278 -16.53 8.87 37.53
CA LYS A 278 -15.15 8.71 38.02
C LYS A 278 -14.97 7.41 38.82
N SER A 279 -16.00 6.94 39.51
CA SER A 279 -15.92 5.75 40.36
C SER A 279 -15.84 4.48 39.52
N GLU A 280 -16.56 4.44 38.40
CA GLU A 280 -16.56 3.32 37.46
C GLU A 280 -15.56 3.49 36.32
N SER A 281 -14.91 4.65 36.21
CA SER A 281 -14.04 5.02 35.08
C SER A 281 -14.74 4.78 33.74
N ARG A 282 -15.99 5.27 33.63
CA ARG A 282 -16.89 4.99 32.50
C ARG A 282 -17.50 6.29 31.95
N ILE A 283 -17.75 6.33 30.65
CA ILE A 283 -18.55 7.40 30.03
C ILE A 283 -20.03 7.12 30.26
N THR A 284 -20.76 8.11 30.77
CA THR A 284 -22.22 8.04 31.02
C THR A 284 -23.04 8.65 29.90
N GLY A 285 -22.46 9.62 29.16
CA GLY A 285 -23.15 10.36 28.12
C GLY A 285 -22.23 11.31 27.37
N VAL A 286 -22.70 11.82 26.22
CA VAL A 286 -22.08 12.93 25.51
C VAL A 286 -23.13 14.01 25.33
N THR A 287 -22.85 15.22 25.82
CA THR A 287 -23.70 16.38 25.60
C THR A 287 -23.42 16.95 24.21
N VAL A 288 -24.47 17.12 23.42
CA VAL A 288 -24.45 17.77 22.12
C VAL A 288 -25.38 18.97 22.09
N THR A 289 -25.05 19.96 21.27
CA THR A 289 -25.90 21.10 20.95
C THR A 289 -26.20 21.12 19.47
N LYS A 290 -27.45 21.39 19.11
CA LYS A 290 -27.83 21.61 17.71
C LYS A 290 -27.25 22.94 17.23
N VAL A 291 -26.55 22.92 16.09
CA VAL A 291 -25.91 24.11 15.51
C VAL A 291 -26.98 25.17 15.21
N GLY A 292 -26.71 26.42 15.61
CA GLY A 292 -27.62 27.55 15.43
C GLY A 292 -28.68 27.73 16.52
N GLU A 293 -28.84 26.79 17.45
CA GLU A 293 -29.80 26.89 18.57
C GLU A 293 -29.05 27.04 19.91
N LYS A 294 -29.03 28.26 20.47
CA LYS A 294 -28.46 28.49 21.81
C LYS A 294 -29.37 27.85 22.88
N GLY A 295 -28.84 26.87 23.61
CA GLY A 295 -29.47 26.31 24.82
C GLY A 295 -30.26 25.01 24.64
N ASN A 296 -30.32 24.44 23.43
CA ASN A 296 -30.93 23.13 23.19
C ASN A 296 -29.87 22.02 23.32
N GLU A 297 -29.44 21.77 24.56
CA GLU A 297 -28.50 20.69 24.90
C GLU A 297 -29.24 19.36 24.99
N GLN A 298 -28.71 18.34 24.31
CA GLN A 298 -29.18 16.96 24.37
C GLN A 298 -28.06 16.08 24.91
N GLU A 299 -28.38 15.20 25.86
CA GLU A 299 -27.46 14.16 26.30
C GLU A 299 -27.68 12.87 25.49
N LEU A 300 -26.59 12.36 24.93
CA LEU A 300 -26.55 11.13 24.15
C LEU A 300 -26.07 9.96 25.01
N THR A 301 -26.92 8.96 25.17
CA THR A 301 -26.59 7.72 25.89
C THR A 301 -26.36 6.57 24.93
N GLY A 302 -25.37 5.72 25.24
CA GLY A 302 -25.00 4.52 24.49
C GLY A 302 -24.21 3.56 25.36
N ASP A 303 -24.10 2.30 24.93
CA ASP A 303 -23.28 1.30 25.61
C ASP A 303 -21.79 1.60 25.43
N TYR A 304 -21.43 2.03 24.22
CA TYR A 304 -20.08 2.39 23.80
C TYR A 304 -20.06 3.73 23.03
N TYR A 305 -18.90 4.38 23.06
CA TYR A 305 -18.66 5.67 22.42
C TYR A 305 -17.39 5.61 21.57
N ILE A 306 -17.44 6.20 20.37
CA ILE A 306 -16.26 6.41 19.52
C ILE A 306 -16.09 7.92 19.28
N LEU A 307 -14.96 8.46 19.70
CA LEU A 307 -14.56 9.84 19.42
C LEU A 307 -13.78 9.89 18.11
N ALA A 308 -14.49 10.21 17.02
CA ALA A 308 -13.98 10.26 15.65
C ALA A 308 -13.84 11.71 15.12
N THR A 309 -13.44 12.64 15.99
CA THR A 309 -13.25 14.07 15.68
C THR A 309 -11.79 14.42 15.37
N PRO A 310 -11.52 15.54 14.70
CA PRO A 310 -10.15 16.06 14.57
C PRO A 310 -9.48 16.36 15.93
N VAL A 311 -8.15 16.36 15.98
CA VAL A 311 -7.37 16.47 17.23
C VAL A 311 -7.67 17.73 18.03
N GLU A 312 -7.80 18.85 17.34
CA GLU A 312 -8.09 20.17 17.91
C GLU A 312 -9.49 20.23 18.54
N ARG A 313 -10.42 19.38 18.06
CA ARG A 313 -11.76 19.23 18.63
C ARG A 313 -11.80 18.17 19.72
N ALA A 314 -11.05 17.07 19.56
CA ALA A 314 -10.90 16.07 20.61
C ALA A 314 -10.29 16.68 21.88
N ALA A 315 -9.26 17.52 21.74
CA ALA A 315 -8.60 18.21 22.84
C ALA A 315 -9.55 19.08 23.68
N GLN A 316 -10.52 19.75 23.04
CA GLN A 316 -11.55 20.56 23.70
C GLN A 316 -12.49 19.72 24.58
N LEU A 317 -12.74 18.47 24.17
CA LEU A 317 -13.59 17.53 24.91
C LEU A 317 -12.86 16.84 26.07
N MET A 318 -11.52 16.89 26.11
CA MET A 318 -10.72 16.32 27.19
C MET A 318 -10.78 17.21 28.44
N SER A 319 -11.78 16.96 29.29
CA SER A 319 -11.93 17.71 30.54
C SER A 319 -10.80 17.40 31.54
N LYS A 320 -10.57 18.30 32.51
CA LYS A 320 -9.61 18.05 33.62
C LYS A 320 -9.93 16.76 34.37
N GLU A 321 -11.20 16.40 34.42
CA GLU A 321 -11.73 15.23 35.11
C GLU A 321 -11.43 13.93 34.37
N MET A 322 -11.53 13.95 33.04
CA MET A 322 -11.13 12.83 32.19
C MET A 322 -9.61 12.62 32.25
N ILE A 323 -8.83 13.71 32.21
CA ILE A 323 -7.36 13.65 32.29
C ILE A 323 -6.88 13.11 33.65
N ALA A 324 -7.63 13.37 34.72
CA ALA A 324 -7.32 12.82 36.04
C ALA A 324 -7.53 11.31 36.14
N VAL A 325 -8.37 10.73 35.27
CA VAL A 325 -8.61 9.27 35.18
C VAL A 325 -7.66 8.64 34.16
N ASP A 326 -7.52 9.25 32.98
CA ASP A 326 -6.61 8.83 31.93
C ASP A 326 -5.64 9.97 31.57
N HIS A 327 -4.45 9.94 32.17
CA HIS A 327 -3.42 10.95 31.93
C HIS A 327 -2.97 11.02 30.46
N THR A 328 -3.20 9.97 29.66
CA THR A 328 -2.81 9.98 28.24
C THR A 328 -3.63 10.98 27.42
N PHE A 329 -4.80 11.40 27.91
CA PHE A 329 -5.60 12.46 27.27
C PHE A 329 -4.95 13.85 27.33
N GLN A 330 -3.99 14.07 28.23
CA GLN A 330 -3.16 15.28 28.18
C GLN A 330 -2.35 15.33 26.88
N TYR A 331 -1.87 14.19 26.39
CA TYR A 331 -1.11 14.13 25.14
C TYR A 331 -1.94 14.53 23.92
N ILE A 332 -3.27 14.32 23.94
CA ILE A 332 -4.16 14.80 22.87
C ILE A 332 -4.17 16.34 22.85
N LYS A 333 -4.17 16.99 24.01
CA LYS A 333 -4.07 18.45 24.11
C LYS A 333 -2.72 18.96 23.62
N ASP A 334 -1.64 18.32 24.03
CA ASP A 334 -0.29 18.70 23.60
C ASP A 334 -0.14 18.53 22.08
N LEU A 335 -0.66 17.42 21.53
CA LEU A 335 -0.64 17.12 20.10
C LEU A 335 -1.51 18.08 19.29
N SER A 336 -2.60 18.60 19.84
CA SER A 336 -3.48 19.52 19.10
C SER A 336 -2.84 20.85 18.72
N GLN A 337 -1.66 21.18 19.26
CA GLN A 337 -0.84 22.30 18.83
C GLN A 337 -0.08 21.99 17.52
N SER A 338 0.05 20.72 17.12
CA SER A 338 0.76 20.29 15.91
C SER A 338 -0.18 20.28 14.70
N VAL A 339 -0.82 21.39 14.41
CA VAL A 339 -1.70 21.54 13.23
C VAL A 339 -1.19 22.62 12.28
N SER A 340 -1.53 22.52 11.00
CA SER A 340 -1.18 23.52 9.98
C SER A 340 -2.29 23.65 8.95
N TRP A 341 -2.24 24.73 8.18
CA TRP A 341 -3.27 25.07 7.20
C TRP A 341 -2.91 24.49 5.84
N MET A 342 -3.90 23.86 5.22
CA MET A 342 -3.85 23.46 3.83
C MET A 342 -5.29 23.47 3.33
N ASN A 343 -5.57 24.36 2.39
CA ASN A 343 -6.93 24.67 1.98
C ASN A 343 -6.99 24.87 0.46
N GLY A 344 -8.14 24.51 -0.10
CA GLY A 344 -8.40 24.52 -1.52
C GLY A 344 -8.82 25.89 -2.06
N LEU A 345 -8.35 26.21 -3.25
CA LEU A 345 -8.83 27.30 -4.10
C LEU A 345 -9.15 26.71 -5.49
N GLN A 346 -10.41 26.76 -5.90
CA GLN A 346 -10.83 26.32 -7.22
C GLN A 346 -10.98 27.51 -8.16
N PHE A 347 -10.41 27.38 -9.36
CA PHE A 347 -10.68 28.29 -10.48
C PHE A 347 -11.59 27.60 -11.49
N PHE A 348 -12.74 28.23 -11.75
CA PHE A 348 -13.68 27.81 -12.78
C PHE A 348 -13.40 28.62 -14.06
N ILE A 349 -13.03 27.91 -15.12
CA ILE A 349 -12.49 28.53 -16.33
C ILE A 349 -13.32 28.21 -17.58
N ASN A 350 -13.32 29.12 -18.55
CA ASN A 350 -14.10 29.01 -19.80
C ASN A 350 -13.43 28.13 -20.88
N THR A 351 -12.30 27.51 -20.55
CA THR A 351 -11.48 26.70 -21.46
C THR A 351 -11.15 25.35 -20.81
N ASP A 352 -11.27 24.28 -21.58
CA ASP A 352 -10.80 22.95 -21.14
C ASP A 352 -9.27 22.88 -21.35
N ILE A 353 -8.51 23.14 -20.28
CA ILE A 353 -7.05 23.10 -20.29
C ILE A 353 -6.55 21.74 -19.83
N SER A 354 -5.66 21.14 -20.63
CA SER A 354 -4.93 19.93 -20.26
C SER A 354 -3.47 20.30 -19.97
N ILE A 355 -3.17 20.65 -18.70
CA ILE A 355 -1.81 20.98 -18.24
C ILE A 355 -0.95 19.72 -18.17
N ASN A 356 -1.36 18.79 -17.31
CA ASN A 356 -0.69 17.52 -17.07
C ASN A 356 -1.77 16.46 -16.84
N LYS A 357 -1.50 15.20 -17.23
CA LYS A 357 -2.39 14.07 -16.91
C LYS A 357 -2.14 13.56 -15.49
N GLY A 358 -2.21 14.44 -14.52
CA GLY A 358 -2.02 14.19 -13.09
C GLY A 358 -1.71 15.48 -12.34
N HIS A 359 -1.17 15.32 -11.13
CA HIS A 359 -0.85 16.42 -10.24
C HIS A 359 0.30 17.28 -10.78
N VAL A 360 0.24 18.57 -10.47
CA VAL A 360 1.30 19.55 -10.72
C VAL A 360 1.79 20.11 -9.39
N ILE A 361 3.09 20.09 -9.19
CA ILE A 361 3.77 20.66 -8.04
C ILE A 361 4.45 21.95 -8.52
N CYS A 362 4.04 23.10 -7.99
CA CYS A 362 4.75 24.36 -8.25
C CYS A 362 5.92 24.45 -7.25
N SER A 363 7.11 23.99 -7.64
CA SER A 363 8.23 23.86 -6.70
C SER A 363 8.71 25.20 -6.17
N ASP A 364 8.62 26.23 -6.98
CA ASP A 364 9.18 27.54 -6.66
C ASP A 364 8.13 28.52 -6.12
N SER A 365 6.86 28.10 -6.04
CA SER A 365 5.79 28.93 -5.50
C SER A 365 5.96 29.13 -4.01
N GLU A 366 5.89 30.39 -3.58
CA GLU A 366 6.04 30.85 -2.21
C GLU A 366 4.98 30.25 -1.29
N TRP A 367 3.76 30.06 -1.79
CA TRP A 367 2.64 29.49 -1.02
C TRP A 367 2.50 27.97 -1.15
N ALA A 368 3.57 27.31 -1.61
CA ALA A 368 3.64 25.85 -1.79
C ALA A 368 2.43 25.26 -2.53
N LEU A 369 2.13 25.83 -3.70
CA LEU A 369 0.97 25.49 -4.51
C LEU A 369 1.13 24.13 -5.18
N THR A 370 0.05 23.35 -5.12
CA THR A 370 -0.12 22.18 -5.98
C THR A 370 -1.46 22.28 -6.68
N CYS A 371 -1.57 21.75 -7.90
CA CYS A 371 -2.83 21.83 -8.62
C CYS A 371 -3.09 20.63 -9.53
N ILE A 372 -4.35 20.49 -9.94
CA ILE A 372 -4.80 19.49 -10.89
C ILE A 372 -5.95 20.05 -11.75
N SER A 373 -5.86 19.85 -13.07
CA SER A 373 -7.00 20.08 -13.96
C SER A 373 -7.93 18.88 -13.88
N GLN A 374 -9.13 19.05 -13.33
CA GLN A 374 -10.03 17.97 -12.91
C GLN A 374 -10.81 17.34 -14.07
N ILE A 375 -11.27 18.14 -15.03
CA ILE A 375 -12.27 17.73 -16.03
C ILE A 375 -11.79 16.60 -16.94
N GLN A 376 -10.49 16.52 -17.21
CA GLN A 376 -9.89 15.40 -17.94
C GLN A 376 -10.12 14.03 -17.27
N PHE A 377 -10.42 14.00 -15.96
CA PHE A 377 -10.72 12.79 -15.18
C PHE A 377 -12.23 12.56 -15.01
N TRP A 378 -13.06 13.59 -15.22
CA TRP A 378 -14.49 13.58 -14.95
C TRP A 378 -15.33 13.28 -16.21
N LYS A 379 -15.04 12.17 -16.89
CA LYS A 379 -15.58 11.83 -18.23
C LYS A 379 -17.12 11.88 -18.38
N ASN A 380 -17.87 11.70 -17.29
CA ASN A 380 -19.33 11.68 -17.28
C ASN A 380 -19.93 12.81 -16.42
N TYR A 381 -19.19 13.90 -16.20
CA TYR A 381 -19.65 15.05 -15.44
C TYR A 381 -19.84 16.25 -16.38
N ASP A 382 -21.10 16.60 -16.63
CA ASP A 382 -21.44 17.68 -17.54
C ASP A 382 -21.43 19.04 -16.84
N LEU A 383 -20.40 19.84 -17.14
CA LEU A 383 -20.28 21.21 -16.66
C LEU A 383 -21.19 22.21 -17.38
N SER A 384 -21.68 21.90 -18.58
CA SER A 384 -22.48 22.85 -19.37
C SER A 384 -23.80 23.22 -18.71
N ASN A 385 -24.27 22.39 -17.78
CA ASN A 385 -25.47 22.59 -16.98
C ASN A 385 -25.17 23.13 -15.57
N LYS A 386 -23.93 23.57 -15.29
CA LYS A 386 -23.48 24.08 -13.99
C LYS A 386 -23.11 25.56 -14.09
N GLY A 387 -23.25 26.29 -12.98
CA GLY A 387 -22.92 27.71 -12.95
C GLY A 387 -23.81 28.51 -13.91
N ASP A 388 -23.17 29.29 -14.79
CA ASP A 388 -23.82 30.02 -15.89
C ASP A 388 -23.75 29.28 -17.24
N GLY A 389 -23.29 28.02 -17.25
CA GLY A 389 -23.11 27.19 -18.44
C GLY A 389 -21.89 27.55 -19.30
N THR A 390 -21.09 28.54 -18.91
CA THR A 390 -19.88 28.94 -19.66
C THR A 390 -18.62 28.21 -19.21
N ILE A 391 -18.67 27.53 -18.06
CA ILE A 391 -17.54 26.79 -17.48
C ILE A 391 -17.21 25.55 -18.30
N LYS A 392 -15.95 25.41 -18.69
CA LYS A 392 -15.41 24.25 -19.42
C LYS A 392 -14.28 23.52 -18.68
N GLY A 393 -13.68 24.17 -17.68
CA GLY A 393 -12.58 23.60 -16.90
C GLY A 393 -12.70 23.93 -15.41
N VAL A 394 -12.11 23.07 -14.59
CA VAL A 394 -11.94 23.26 -13.15
C VAL A 394 -10.47 23.00 -12.82
N LEU A 395 -9.77 24.05 -12.43
CA LEU A 395 -8.40 23.96 -11.90
C LEU A 395 -8.49 23.99 -10.37
N SER A 396 -8.28 22.84 -9.74
CA SER A 396 -8.27 22.74 -8.28
C SER A 396 -6.85 22.92 -7.76
N VAL A 397 -6.67 23.79 -6.78
CA VAL A 397 -5.37 24.20 -6.23
C VAL A 397 -5.40 24.01 -4.72
N ASP A 398 -4.34 23.46 -4.15
CA ASP A 398 -4.14 23.40 -2.70
C ASP A 398 -3.04 24.40 -2.31
N ILE A 399 -3.36 25.29 -1.35
CA ILE A 399 -2.43 26.24 -0.75
C ILE A 399 -1.91 25.63 0.55
N SER A 400 -0.61 25.29 0.60
CA SER A 400 -0.02 24.55 1.72
C SER A 400 0.90 25.37 2.62
N ASP A 401 1.27 26.58 2.20
CA ASP A 401 1.99 27.53 3.04
C ASP A 401 1.25 28.87 3.10
N TRP A 402 0.73 29.18 4.28
CA TRP A 402 -0.03 30.40 4.56
C TRP A 402 0.80 31.49 5.23
N GLN A 403 2.01 31.17 5.69
CA GLN A 403 2.85 32.01 6.55
C GLN A 403 4.08 32.57 5.82
N THR A 404 4.32 32.14 4.57
CA THR A 404 5.34 32.74 3.72
C THR A 404 4.74 33.94 2.97
N LYS A 405 5.50 35.04 2.91
CA LYS A 405 5.08 36.25 2.18
C LYS A 405 4.97 35.97 0.68
N GLY A 406 3.88 36.40 0.07
CA GLY A 406 3.78 36.47 -1.39
C GLY A 406 4.85 37.38 -1.98
N SER A 407 5.08 37.25 -3.30
CA SER A 407 6.13 38.00 -3.98
C SER A 407 5.69 38.68 -5.28
N ILE A 408 4.51 38.35 -5.82
CA ILE A 408 4.11 38.77 -7.17
C ILE A 408 3.09 39.92 -7.15
N THR A 409 2.00 39.75 -6.42
CA THR A 409 0.88 40.70 -6.31
C THR A 409 0.71 41.28 -4.91
N THR A 410 1.31 40.64 -3.91
CA THR A 410 1.35 41.08 -2.51
C THR A 410 2.73 40.80 -1.92
N SER A 411 3.06 41.48 -0.82
CA SER A 411 4.23 41.22 0.04
C SER A 411 3.83 40.75 1.45
N SER A 412 2.58 40.31 1.61
CA SER A 412 2.01 39.80 2.86
C SER A 412 1.88 38.28 2.84
N GLU A 413 1.78 37.71 4.03
CA GLU A 413 1.44 36.29 4.26
C GLU A 413 -0.03 36.07 3.95
N ALA A 414 -0.42 34.85 3.55
CA ALA A 414 -1.78 34.59 3.09
C ALA A 414 -2.81 34.71 4.23
N ASP A 415 -2.45 34.29 5.44
CA ASP A 415 -3.29 34.38 6.64
C ASP A 415 -3.43 35.81 7.20
N ASN A 416 -2.60 36.74 6.73
CA ASN A 416 -2.66 38.16 7.06
C ASN A 416 -3.45 39.01 6.04
N LEU A 417 -3.99 38.40 4.97
CA LEU A 417 -4.81 39.09 3.98
C LEU A 417 -6.29 39.10 4.39
N THR A 418 -6.86 40.28 4.59
CA THR A 418 -8.29 40.45 4.92
C THR A 418 -9.21 40.31 3.70
N ASN A 419 -8.68 40.44 2.49
CA ASN A 419 -9.43 40.34 1.25
C ASN A 419 -9.07 39.05 0.48
N PHE A 420 -10.03 38.13 0.39
CA PHE A 420 -9.84 36.86 -0.31
C PHE A 420 -9.49 37.01 -1.79
N ASN A 421 -9.88 38.12 -2.43
CA ASN A 421 -9.50 38.39 -3.81
C ASN A 421 -7.99 38.62 -3.98
N ASP A 422 -7.30 39.12 -2.95
CA ASP A 422 -5.84 39.30 -3.00
C ASP A 422 -5.12 37.96 -2.86
N ILE A 423 -5.64 37.04 -2.06
CA ILE A 423 -5.20 35.62 -2.05
C ILE A 423 -5.38 35.01 -3.44
N LYS A 424 -6.57 35.15 -4.02
CA LYS A 424 -6.88 34.65 -5.37
C LYS A 424 -5.91 35.20 -6.42
N LYS A 425 -5.62 36.50 -6.42
CA LYS A 425 -4.69 37.13 -7.37
C LYS A 425 -3.27 36.58 -7.22
N GLU A 426 -2.79 36.44 -5.99
CA GLU A 426 -1.44 35.93 -5.73
C GLU A 426 -1.31 34.47 -6.16
N VAL A 427 -2.26 33.61 -5.79
CA VAL A 427 -2.28 32.20 -6.23
C VAL A 427 -2.31 32.12 -7.75
N TRP A 428 -3.18 32.89 -8.41
CA TRP A 428 -3.27 32.89 -9.86
C TRP A 428 -1.97 33.38 -10.52
N ALA A 429 -1.31 34.38 -9.94
CA ALA A 429 -0.04 34.89 -10.44
C ALA A 429 1.11 33.88 -10.29
N GLN A 430 1.21 33.20 -9.15
CA GLN A 430 2.19 32.14 -8.91
C GLN A 430 1.94 30.94 -9.84
N LEU A 431 0.67 30.58 -10.11
CA LEU A 431 0.32 29.55 -11.08
C LEU A 431 0.71 29.95 -12.51
N LYS A 432 0.40 31.18 -12.96
CA LYS A 432 0.81 31.69 -14.28
C LYS A 432 2.31 31.63 -14.46
N LYS A 433 3.06 32.05 -13.43
CA LYS A 433 4.52 32.04 -13.44
C LYS A 433 5.08 30.62 -13.48
N SER A 434 4.52 29.69 -12.69
CA SER A 434 4.92 28.28 -12.67
C SER A 434 4.60 27.55 -13.98
N LEU A 435 3.45 27.84 -14.58
CA LEU A 435 2.93 27.16 -15.76
C LEU A 435 3.29 27.90 -17.05
N THR A 436 4.58 28.20 -17.20
CA THR A 436 5.16 28.75 -18.42
C THR A 436 5.99 27.67 -19.12
N ILE A 437 5.57 27.26 -20.32
CA ILE A 437 6.25 26.21 -21.11
C ILE A 437 6.81 26.87 -22.38
N ASP A 438 8.11 26.69 -22.62
CA ASP A 438 8.83 27.30 -23.75
C ASP A 438 8.60 28.82 -23.85
N GLY A 439 8.58 29.49 -22.69
CA GLY A 439 8.36 30.94 -22.57
C GLY A 439 6.92 31.40 -22.82
N LYS A 440 5.94 30.48 -22.95
CA LYS A 440 4.53 30.81 -23.13
C LYS A 440 3.72 30.45 -21.89
N PRO A 441 2.97 31.40 -21.29
CA PRO A 441 2.08 31.10 -20.18
C PRO A 441 0.92 30.21 -20.65
N MET A 442 0.60 29.16 -19.89
CA MET A 442 -0.55 28.30 -20.16
C MET A 442 -1.88 28.88 -19.66
N LEU A 443 -1.81 29.89 -18.78
CA LEU A 443 -2.95 30.48 -18.08
C LEU A 443 -3.04 31.97 -18.39
N GLU A 444 -4.25 32.45 -18.69
CA GLU A 444 -4.56 33.85 -18.96
C GLU A 444 -5.69 34.35 -18.07
N ASP A 445 -5.68 35.63 -17.68
CA ASP A 445 -6.70 36.20 -16.78
C ASP A 445 -8.11 36.13 -17.38
N SER A 446 -8.22 36.17 -18.71
CA SER A 446 -9.46 36.00 -19.48
C SER A 446 -10.10 34.62 -19.33
N MET A 447 -9.36 33.63 -18.83
CA MET A 447 -9.87 32.27 -18.66
C MET A 447 -10.76 32.14 -17.43
N VAL A 448 -10.52 32.93 -16.38
CA VAL A 448 -11.22 32.82 -15.10
C VAL A 448 -12.62 33.40 -15.21
N VAL A 449 -13.63 32.55 -15.06
CA VAL A 449 -15.04 32.96 -15.00
C VAL A 449 -15.45 33.22 -13.56
N ASP A 450 -15.13 32.28 -12.66
CA ASP A 450 -15.39 32.39 -11.23
C ASP A 450 -14.32 31.60 -10.44
N TRP A 451 -14.31 31.78 -9.13
CA TRP A 451 -13.39 31.10 -8.23
C TRP A 451 -14.06 30.84 -6.88
N TYR A 452 -13.52 29.88 -6.13
CA TYR A 452 -14.02 29.52 -4.82
C TYR A 452 -12.85 29.20 -3.90
N LEU A 453 -12.70 29.98 -2.83
CA LEU A 453 -11.83 29.65 -1.71
C LEU A 453 -12.61 28.83 -0.69
N ASP A 454 -11.95 27.82 -0.14
CA ASP A 454 -12.52 26.97 0.90
C ASP A 454 -13.20 27.78 2.01
N ARG A 455 -14.47 27.45 2.28
CA ARG A 455 -15.34 28.17 3.23
C ARG A 455 -14.85 28.10 4.67
N ASP A 456 -13.96 27.16 4.97
CA ASP A 456 -13.43 26.96 6.31
C ASP A 456 -12.37 28.02 6.69
N ILE A 457 -11.89 28.80 5.70
CA ILE A 457 -11.17 30.06 5.92
C ILE A 457 -12.19 31.18 6.21
N LYS A 458 -11.98 31.90 7.32
CA LYS A 458 -12.84 32.99 7.79
C LYS A 458 -12.00 34.23 8.09
N THR A 459 -12.56 35.42 7.88
CA THR A 459 -12.00 36.63 8.50
C THR A 459 -12.22 36.58 10.01
N LYS A 460 -11.44 37.33 10.78
CA LYS A 460 -11.62 37.40 12.23
C LYS A 460 -13.04 37.79 12.64
N GLU A 461 -13.67 38.75 11.96
CA GLU A 461 -15.05 39.15 12.26
C GLU A 461 -16.04 38.01 11.99
N ALA A 462 -15.88 37.30 10.86
CA ALA A 462 -16.72 36.17 10.52
C ALA A 462 -16.51 34.99 11.49
N TRP A 463 -15.29 34.82 11.99
CA TRP A 463 -14.94 33.87 13.03
C TRP A 463 -15.61 34.21 14.36
N ASP A 464 -15.52 35.46 14.81
CA ASP A 464 -16.14 35.89 16.06
C ASP A 464 -17.67 35.73 16.03
N ILE A 465 -18.29 36.02 14.88
CA ILE A 465 -19.71 35.71 14.66
C ILE A 465 -19.96 34.19 14.67
N TYR A 466 -19.08 33.40 14.05
CA TYR A 466 -19.20 31.95 14.02
C TYR A 466 -19.11 31.32 15.42
N VAL A 467 -18.19 31.83 16.26
CA VAL A 467 -17.95 31.35 17.64
C VAL A 467 -19.03 31.85 18.59
N SER A 468 -19.39 33.14 18.54
CA SER A 468 -20.41 33.73 19.44
C SER A 468 -21.79 33.11 19.28
N ASN A 469 -22.09 32.53 18.12
CA ASN A 469 -23.33 31.79 17.86
C ASN A 469 -23.30 30.32 18.32
N ARG A 470 -22.18 29.85 18.88
CA ARG A 470 -22.01 28.48 19.38
C ARG A 470 -21.60 28.48 20.86
N LYS A 471 -22.07 27.50 21.61
CA LYS A 471 -21.46 27.12 22.91
C LYS A 471 -20.30 26.18 22.58
N THR A 472 -19.15 26.73 22.20
CA THR A 472 -17.96 25.89 22.00
C THR A 472 -17.42 25.41 23.35
N ALA A 473 -16.87 24.19 23.38
CA ALA A 473 -16.19 23.63 24.53
C ALA A 473 -14.81 24.29 24.71
N GLY A 474 -14.78 25.55 25.15
CA GLY A 474 -13.56 26.31 25.37
C GLY A 474 -12.88 26.76 24.07
N THR A 475 -12.43 28.01 24.05
CA THR A 475 -11.59 28.56 22.98
C THR A 475 -10.16 28.00 23.11
N PHE A 476 -9.57 27.69 21.97
CA PHE A 476 -8.14 27.39 21.86
C PHE A 476 -7.42 28.74 21.76
N ASN A 477 -6.41 28.94 22.60
CA ASN A 477 -5.48 30.09 22.63
C ASN A 477 -6.06 31.46 23.02
N GLU A 478 -6.06 31.75 24.32
CA GLU A 478 -5.67 33.09 24.80
C GLU A 478 -4.14 33.06 24.99
N SER A 479 -3.38 33.28 23.92
CA SER A 479 -1.95 33.58 24.03
C SER A 479 -1.77 35.08 23.89
N GLU A 480 -1.38 35.76 24.98
CA GLU A 480 -1.33 37.22 25.11
C GLU A 480 -0.23 37.94 24.29
N GLU A 481 0.55 37.27 23.42
CA GLU A 481 1.79 37.86 22.88
C GLU A 481 2.12 37.65 21.38
N SER A 482 1.16 37.27 20.52
CA SER A 482 1.37 37.34 19.05
C SER A 482 0.32 38.23 18.38
N GLU A 483 0.71 39.00 17.36
CA GLU A 483 -0.26 39.61 16.44
C GLU A 483 -1.09 38.47 15.82
N ASP A 484 -2.36 38.35 16.22
CA ASP A 484 -3.26 37.33 15.70
C ASP A 484 -3.41 37.50 14.17
N PRO A 485 -3.40 36.40 13.39
CA PRO A 485 -3.61 36.49 11.95
C PRO A 485 -4.98 37.09 11.63
N ALA A 486 -5.07 37.77 10.48
CA ALA A 486 -6.31 38.39 10.02
C ALA A 486 -7.40 37.36 9.65
N LEU A 487 -6.98 36.14 9.32
CA LEU A 487 -7.82 35.01 8.98
C LEU A 487 -7.75 33.91 10.04
N GLU A 488 -8.76 33.04 10.03
CA GLU A 488 -8.89 31.87 10.90
C GLU A 488 -9.29 30.64 10.07
N ASN A 489 -8.77 29.46 10.42
CA ASN A 489 -9.09 28.19 9.77
C ASN A 489 -9.87 27.26 10.70
N LEU A 490 -11.09 26.91 10.29
CA LEU A 490 -12.01 26.06 11.05
C LEU A 490 -11.63 24.58 11.08
N GLU A 491 -10.80 24.15 10.12
CA GLU A 491 -10.46 22.75 9.84
C GLU A 491 -8.97 22.58 9.50
N PRO A 492 -8.05 22.92 10.42
CA PRO A 492 -6.62 22.71 10.19
C PRO A 492 -6.27 21.21 10.18
N LEU A 493 -5.15 20.85 9.54
CA LEU A 493 -4.68 19.46 9.43
C LEU A 493 -3.62 19.15 10.49
N LEU A 494 -3.68 17.95 11.06
CA LEU A 494 -2.63 17.45 11.94
C LEU A 494 -1.35 17.22 11.13
N VAL A 495 -0.25 17.82 11.59
CA VAL A 495 1.08 17.65 11.01
C VAL A 495 1.93 16.82 11.95
N ASN A 496 2.66 15.86 11.37
CA ASN A 496 3.52 14.95 12.13
C ASN A 496 4.91 15.55 12.29
N ASN A 497 4.99 16.48 13.24
CA ASN A 497 6.23 17.10 13.65
C ASN A 497 7.18 16.09 14.29
N THR A 498 8.48 16.39 14.28
CA THR A 498 9.48 15.57 15.00
C THR A 498 9.06 15.28 16.44
N ASN A 499 9.27 14.03 16.87
CA ASN A 499 9.01 13.55 18.23
C ASN A 499 7.55 13.68 18.72
N THR A 500 6.55 13.73 17.81
CA THR A 500 5.13 13.79 18.18
C THR A 500 4.44 12.42 18.19
N TRP A 501 5.04 11.36 17.65
CA TRP A 501 4.47 10.00 17.69
C TRP A 501 4.17 9.50 19.11
N GLY A 502 4.99 9.91 20.08
CA GLY A 502 4.79 9.59 21.50
C GLY A 502 3.48 10.15 22.06
N LEU A 503 3.00 11.28 21.53
CA LEU A 503 1.78 11.95 21.98
C LEU A 503 0.49 11.34 21.41
N ARG A 504 0.60 10.58 20.32
CA ARG A 504 -0.54 9.93 19.67
C ARG A 504 -1.05 8.76 20.52
N PRO A 505 -2.32 8.74 20.95
CA PRO A 505 -2.87 7.61 21.70
C PRO A 505 -3.09 6.38 20.81
N ASN A 506 -3.27 5.22 21.45
CA ASN A 506 -3.87 4.06 20.80
C ASN A 506 -5.39 4.28 20.63
N ALA A 507 -6.07 3.37 19.93
CA ALA A 507 -7.50 3.48 19.71
C ALA A 507 -8.35 3.14 20.95
N ASN A 508 -7.76 2.47 21.96
CA ASN A 508 -8.37 2.27 23.26
C ASN A 508 -8.01 3.40 24.23
N SER A 509 -8.87 3.61 25.22
CA SER A 509 -8.59 4.48 26.37
C SER A 509 -8.71 3.70 27.68
N TYR A 510 -8.38 4.34 28.80
CA TYR A 510 -8.64 3.77 30.12
C TYR A 510 -10.14 3.59 30.39
N PHE A 511 -10.99 4.42 29.78
CA PHE A 511 -12.44 4.27 29.82
C PHE A 511 -12.85 3.10 28.91
N LYS A 512 -13.30 2.01 29.52
CA LYS A 512 -13.67 0.77 28.83
C LYS A 512 -14.69 0.96 27.71
N ASN A 513 -15.54 1.97 27.81
CA ASN A 513 -16.56 2.25 26.81
C ASN A 513 -16.27 3.47 25.92
N LEU A 514 -15.04 3.98 25.90
CA LEU A 514 -14.62 5.06 24.99
C LEU A 514 -13.43 4.62 24.15
N PHE A 515 -13.60 4.74 22.83
CA PHE A 515 -12.57 4.45 21.85
C PHE A 515 -12.29 5.70 21.01
N LEU A 516 -11.06 5.81 20.51
CA LEU A 516 -10.56 6.95 19.78
C LEU A 516 -10.34 6.56 18.31
N ALA A 517 -10.78 7.42 17.39
CA ALA A 517 -10.52 7.28 15.97
C ALA A 517 -10.21 8.65 15.34
N GLY A 518 -9.46 8.66 14.25
CA GLY A 518 -9.03 9.89 13.57
C GLY A 518 -7.52 9.99 13.43
N ASP A 519 -7.05 11.04 12.76
CA ASP A 519 -5.66 11.18 12.35
C ASP A 519 -4.66 11.26 13.52
N TYR A 520 -5.13 11.62 14.71
CA TYR A 520 -4.33 11.69 15.95
C TYR A 520 -4.10 10.33 16.61
N VAL A 521 -4.82 9.29 16.18
CA VAL A 521 -4.68 7.94 16.71
C VAL A 521 -3.61 7.19 15.93
N ARG A 522 -2.81 6.39 16.64
CA ARG A 522 -1.73 5.60 16.03
C ARG A 522 -2.26 4.67 14.93
N SER A 523 -1.63 4.78 13.76
CA SER A 523 -1.89 3.97 12.56
C SER A 523 -0.57 3.59 11.89
N ASN A 524 -0.60 2.61 10.98
CA ASN A 524 0.56 2.18 10.22
C ASN A 524 1.01 3.25 9.21
N THR A 525 0.05 3.96 8.60
CA THR A 525 0.33 5.07 7.68
C THR A 525 1.02 6.23 8.39
N ASP A 526 0.65 6.49 9.65
CA ASP A 526 1.25 7.54 10.47
C ASP A 526 1.29 8.90 9.75
N LEU A 527 0.20 9.29 9.11
CA LEU A 527 0.02 10.57 8.39
C LEU A 527 -1.47 10.92 8.39
N ALA A 528 -1.82 12.21 8.51
CA ALA A 528 -3.21 12.67 8.46
C ALA A 528 -3.81 12.44 7.08
N THR A 529 -4.56 11.35 6.92
CA THR A 529 -4.96 10.82 5.62
C THR A 529 -6.28 10.07 5.74
N MET A 530 -7.01 9.98 4.64
CA MET A 530 -8.22 9.16 4.57
C MET A 530 -7.94 7.67 4.91
N GLU A 531 -6.74 7.19 4.59
CA GLU A 531 -6.28 5.84 4.95
C GLU A 531 -6.04 5.69 6.45
N GLY A 532 -5.30 6.62 7.08
CA GLY A 532 -5.08 6.63 8.53
C GLY A 532 -6.36 6.80 9.34
N ALA A 533 -7.29 7.64 8.86
CA ALA A 533 -8.61 7.81 9.44
C ALA A 533 -9.45 6.51 9.39
N ASN A 534 -9.42 5.79 8.27
CA ASN A 534 -10.13 4.50 8.15
C ASN A 534 -9.46 3.40 9.00
N GLU A 535 -8.13 3.32 8.98
CA GLU A 535 -7.38 2.37 9.80
C GLU A 535 -7.63 2.57 11.31
N SER A 536 -7.53 3.81 11.80
CA SER A 536 -7.78 4.12 13.22
C SER A 536 -9.22 3.78 13.63
N ALA A 537 -10.20 4.00 12.76
CA ALA A 537 -11.58 3.59 13.00
C ALA A 537 -11.71 2.06 13.13
N ARG A 538 -11.08 1.28 12.24
CA ARG A 538 -11.06 -0.18 12.33
C ARG A 538 -10.39 -0.67 13.61
N ARG A 539 -9.32 -0.01 14.04
CA ARG A 539 -8.65 -0.29 15.32
C ARG A 539 -9.57 0.01 16.51
N ALA A 540 -10.30 1.12 16.49
CA ALA A 540 -11.29 1.47 17.52
C ALA A 540 -12.40 0.42 17.60
N VAL A 541 -12.91 -0.02 16.44
CA VAL A 541 -13.89 -1.10 16.38
C VAL A 541 -13.33 -2.41 16.93
N ASN A 542 -12.10 -2.80 16.62
CA ASN A 542 -11.50 -4.00 17.20
C ASN A 542 -11.37 -3.91 18.73
N CYS A 543 -10.97 -2.76 19.26
CA CYS A 543 -10.92 -2.54 20.71
C CYS A 543 -12.32 -2.63 21.34
N LEU A 544 -13.36 -2.13 20.66
CA LEU A 544 -14.75 -2.26 21.09
C LEU A 544 -15.20 -3.72 21.10
N LEU A 545 -14.92 -4.48 20.04
CA LEU A 545 -15.26 -5.90 19.96
C LEU A 545 -14.60 -6.71 21.08
N ASP A 546 -13.34 -6.39 21.41
CA ASP A 546 -12.60 -7.01 22.49
C ASP A 546 -13.23 -6.72 23.87
N GLU A 547 -13.52 -5.44 24.18
CA GLU A 547 -14.19 -5.09 25.45
C GLU A 547 -15.62 -5.68 25.53
N ASP A 548 -16.32 -5.77 24.40
CA ASP A 548 -17.63 -6.42 24.33
C ASP A 548 -17.57 -7.95 24.45
N ASN A 549 -16.38 -8.56 24.41
CA ASN A 549 -16.20 -10.01 24.29
C ASN A 549 -17.02 -10.59 23.12
N SER A 550 -17.01 -9.89 22.00
CA SER A 550 -17.80 -10.21 20.81
C SER A 550 -17.23 -11.45 20.08
N ASP A 551 -18.12 -12.30 19.55
CA ASP A 551 -17.75 -13.45 18.71
C ASP A 551 -17.56 -13.07 17.22
N ARG A 552 -17.72 -11.78 16.90
CA ARG A 552 -17.62 -11.24 15.54
C ARG A 552 -16.17 -11.14 15.09
N SER A 553 -15.92 -11.37 13.79
CA SER A 553 -14.58 -11.24 13.23
C SER A 553 -14.05 -9.81 13.34
N GLU A 554 -12.82 -9.65 13.79
CA GLU A 554 -12.12 -8.37 13.80
C GLU A 554 -12.05 -7.72 12.41
N CYS A 555 -12.00 -6.39 12.39
CA CYS A 555 -11.65 -5.61 11.21
C CYS A 555 -10.23 -5.95 10.78
N LYS A 556 -10.05 -6.15 9.46
CA LYS A 556 -8.70 -6.34 8.88
C LYS A 556 -7.92 -5.04 8.97
N ILE A 557 -6.69 -5.14 9.48
CA ILE A 557 -5.66 -4.10 9.47
C ILE A 557 -4.52 -4.57 8.57
N TRP A 558 -4.01 -3.68 7.72
CA TRP A 558 -2.89 -3.97 6.84
C TRP A 558 -1.67 -3.12 7.19
N ASP A 559 -0.51 -3.77 7.25
CA ASP A 559 0.77 -3.07 7.35
C ASP A 559 1.17 -2.44 6.01
N LEU A 560 1.99 -1.39 6.11
CA LEU A 560 2.71 -0.82 4.97
C LEU A 560 3.56 -1.92 4.31
N HIS A 561 3.66 -1.86 2.98
CA HIS A 561 4.37 -2.89 2.23
C HIS A 561 5.88 -2.77 2.45
N GLU A 562 6.53 -3.90 2.69
CA GLU A 562 7.98 -3.99 2.82
C GLU A 562 8.53 -5.09 1.90
N PRO A 563 9.32 -4.73 0.87
CA PRO A 563 9.90 -5.69 -0.04
C PRO A 563 10.77 -6.72 0.68
N LEU A 564 10.64 -7.99 0.28
CA LEU A 564 11.44 -9.08 0.83
C LEU A 564 12.95 -8.85 0.66
N LEU A 565 13.33 -8.16 -0.41
CA LEU A 565 14.72 -7.83 -0.74
C LEU A 565 15.47 -7.18 0.43
N PHE A 566 14.83 -6.24 1.14
CA PHE A 566 15.50 -5.46 2.19
C PHE A 566 15.44 -6.10 3.58
N ARG A 567 14.65 -7.17 3.79
CA ARG A 567 14.48 -7.79 5.11
C ARG A 567 15.79 -8.21 5.78
N PRO A 568 16.74 -8.88 5.11
CA PRO A 568 18.00 -9.28 5.75
C PRO A 568 18.86 -8.07 6.15
N LEU A 569 18.83 -7.00 5.37
CA LEU A 569 19.55 -5.75 5.68
C LEU A 569 18.94 -5.05 6.89
N LYS A 570 17.60 -4.99 6.98
CA LYS A 570 16.88 -4.47 8.14
C LYS A 570 17.14 -5.30 9.39
N TRP A 571 17.17 -6.62 9.28
CA TRP A 571 17.52 -7.50 10.39
C TRP A 571 18.95 -7.23 10.90
N TYR A 572 19.91 -7.07 9.98
CA TYR A 572 21.28 -6.71 10.35
C TYR A 572 21.37 -5.33 11.02
N ASP A 573 20.64 -4.34 10.51
CA ASP A 573 20.55 -3.03 11.17
C ASP A 573 19.91 -3.12 12.55
N GLU A 574 18.89 -3.95 12.75
CA GLU A 574 18.25 -4.16 14.04
C GLU A 574 19.23 -4.73 15.07
N MET A 575 20.05 -5.72 14.67
CA MET A 575 21.11 -6.26 15.52
C MET A 575 22.16 -5.20 15.91
N ARG A 576 22.48 -4.29 15.00
CA ARG A 576 23.42 -3.19 15.25
C ARG A 576 22.81 -2.14 16.18
N TRP A 577 21.58 -1.74 15.92
CA TRP A 577 20.84 -0.80 16.75
C TRP A 577 20.71 -1.32 18.19
N GLY A 578 20.42 -2.62 18.36
CA GLY A 578 20.38 -3.26 19.69
C GLY A 578 21.71 -3.26 20.45
N LYS A 579 22.83 -2.97 19.78
CA LYS A 579 24.18 -2.77 20.37
C LYS A 579 24.55 -1.29 20.51
N GLY A 580 23.63 -0.36 20.25
CA GLY A 580 23.89 1.08 20.25
C GLY A 580 24.75 1.55 19.08
N LEU A 581 24.90 0.74 18.02
CA LEU A 581 25.73 1.10 16.87
C LEU A 581 24.93 1.90 15.83
N PRO A 582 25.57 2.87 15.14
CA PRO A 582 24.93 3.60 14.06
C PRO A 582 24.65 2.67 12.87
N TRP A 583 23.68 3.08 12.05
CA TRP A 583 23.45 2.48 10.74
C TRP A 583 24.73 2.52 9.91
N THR A 584 24.94 1.52 9.06
CA THR A 584 26.11 1.49 8.19
C THR A 584 25.79 0.83 6.86
N GLU A 585 26.38 1.36 5.80
CA GLU A 585 26.41 0.74 4.48
C GLU A 585 27.41 -0.42 4.41
N LYS A 586 28.38 -0.49 5.34
CA LYS A 586 29.42 -1.51 5.34
C LYS A 586 28.88 -2.86 5.83
N LEU A 587 28.52 -3.72 4.88
CA LEU A 587 28.08 -5.09 5.15
C LEU A 587 29.29 -6.04 5.35
N PRO A 588 29.21 -6.98 6.31
CA PRO A 588 30.21 -8.03 6.44
C PRO A 588 30.18 -8.97 5.23
N TRP A 589 31.31 -9.61 4.91
CA TRP A 589 31.49 -10.40 3.69
C TRP A 589 30.45 -11.52 3.52
N TRP A 590 30.08 -12.19 4.63
CA TRP A 590 29.08 -13.26 4.63
C TRP A 590 27.69 -12.74 4.26
N LEU A 591 27.33 -11.53 4.73
CA LEU A 591 26.04 -10.91 4.41
C LEU A 591 26.03 -10.43 2.97
N LYS A 592 27.14 -9.92 2.43
CA LYS A 592 27.26 -9.59 1.00
C LYS A 592 27.03 -10.83 0.12
N GLY A 593 27.67 -11.95 0.47
CA GLY A 593 27.48 -13.23 -0.23
C GLY A 593 26.03 -13.71 -0.18
N PHE A 594 25.41 -13.66 1.01
CA PHE A 594 23.99 -13.99 1.18
C PHE A 594 23.08 -13.06 0.38
N MET A 595 23.34 -11.75 0.40
CA MET A 595 22.53 -10.76 -0.32
C MET A 595 22.60 -10.92 -1.83
N ALA A 596 23.73 -11.36 -2.40
CA ALA A 596 23.84 -11.66 -3.82
C ALA A 596 22.86 -12.79 -4.21
N PHE A 597 22.83 -13.88 -3.45
CA PHE A 597 21.87 -14.96 -3.63
C PHE A 597 20.43 -14.50 -3.38
N TRP A 598 20.18 -13.78 -2.29
CA TRP A 598 18.86 -13.30 -1.90
C TRP A 598 18.26 -12.34 -2.95
N THR A 599 19.09 -11.49 -3.56
CA THR A 599 18.66 -10.56 -4.61
C THR A 599 18.21 -11.32 -5.85
N VAL A 600 18.95 -12.34 -6.27
CA VAL A 600 18.55 -13.22 -7.38
C VAL A 600 17.23 -13.93 -7.05
N PHE A 601 17.08 -14.44 -5.82
CA PHE A 601 15.84 -15.05 -5.36
C PHE A 601 14.65 -14.08 -5.44
N CYS A 602 14.78 -12.86 -4.89
CA CYS A 602 13.72 -11.86 -4.95
C CYS A 602 13.42 -11.38 -6.38
N PHE A 603 14.42 -11.29 -7.24
CA PHE A 603 14.23 -10.92 -8.65
C PHE A 603 13.45 -12.00 -9.41
N VAL A 604 13.79 -13.28 -9.23
CA VAL A 604 13.05 -14.41 -9.81
C VAL A 604 11.60 -14.44 -9.27
N GLU A 605 11.42 -14.19 -7.97
CA GLU A 605 10.09 -14.09 -7.35
C GLU A 605 9.26 -12.96 -7.96
N GLY A 606 9.83 -11.75 -8.06
CA GLY A 606 9.18 -10.60 -8.68
C GLY A 606 8.84 -10.82 -10.15
N LEU A 607 9.79 -11.30 -10.96
CA LEU A 607 9.61 -11.48 -12.40
C LEU A 607 8.48 -12.47 -12.71
N PHE A 608 8.36 -13.54 -11.92
CA PHE A 608 7.28 -14.51 -12.12
C PHE A 608 5.96 -14.11 -11.46
N ALA A 609 5.97 -13.30 -10.38
CA ALA A 609 4.75 -12.62 -9.91
C ALA A 609 4.15 -11.71 -11.01
N LEU A 610 5.00 -11.02 -11.78
CA LEU A 610 4.58 -10.19 -12.92
C LEU A 610 4.02 -11.00 -14.08
N LEU A 611 4.65 -12.12 -14.42
CA LEU A 611 4.20 -13.00 -15.50
C LEU A 611 2.89 -13.73 -15.18
N ILE A 612 2.59 -13.96 -13.89
CA ILE A 612 1.38 -14.68 -13.44
C ILE A 612 0.22 -13.76 -13.03
N LYS A 613 0.45 -12.61 -12.37
CA LYS A 613 -0.62 -11.65 -12.01
C LYS A 613 -1.42 -11.19 -13.23
N LYS A 614 -0.78 -11.12 -14.40
CA LYS A 614 -1.45 -10.76 -15.66
C LYS A 614 -2.41 -11.84 -16.18
N ARG A 615 -2.36 -13.08 -15.65
CA ARG A 615 -3.05 -14.25 -16.20
C ARG A 615 -4.06 -14.91 -15.25
N PHE A 616 -4.07 -14.54 -13.96
CA PHE A 616 -5.01 -15.06 -12.96
C PHE A 616 -5.50 -13.92 -12.07
N LYS A 617 -6.60 -13.27 -12.49
CA LYS A 617 -7.22 -12.15 -11.75
C LYS A 617 -8.31 -12.60 -10.77
N ASP A 618 -8.73 -13.86 -10.80
CA ASP A 618 -9.84 -14.32 -9.96
C ASP A 618 -9.49 -15.58 -9.16
N HIS A 619 -9.88 -15.54 -7.88
CA HIS A 619 -9.98 -16.59 -6.86
C HIS A 619 -9.04 -16.47 -5.65
N GLY A 620 -9.65 -16.07 -4.53
CA GLY A 620 -9.08 -16.11 -3.20
C GLY A 620 -9.13 -17.52 -2.62
N ASP A 621 -7.99 -18.20 -2.62
CA ASP A 621 -7.45 -18.95 -1.46
C ASP A 621 -5.95 -19.32 -1.65
N LEU A 622 -5.19 -18.39 -2.24
CA LEU A 622 -3.91 -18.67 -2.91
C LEU A 622 -2.66 -18.80 -2.01
N LYS A 623 -2.73 -18.57 -0.69
CA LYS A 623 -1.49 -18.39 0.11
C LYS A 623 -0.67 -19.67 0.31
N ALA A 624 -1.29 -20.84 0.47
CA ALA A 624 -0.57 -22.11 0.68
C ALA A 624 -0.07 -22.71 -0.65
N ASP A 625 -0.94 -22.76 -1.66
CA ASP A 625 -0.60 -23.29 -2.98
C ASP A 625 0.45 -22.40 -3.68
N SER A 626 0.41 -21.07 -3.51
CA SER A 626 1.47 -20.19 -4.03
C SER A 626 2.82 -20.48 -3.38
N ARG A 627 2.88 -20.65 -2.05
CA ARG A 627 4.13 -20.93 -1.33
C ARG A 627 4.79 -22.23 -1.79
N ARG A 628 4.00 -23.29 -2.03
CA ARG A 628 4.53 -24.59 -2.47
C ARG A 628 5.07 -24.52 -3.90
N LYS A 629 4.34 -23.87 -4.80
CA LYS A 629 4.78 -23.57 -6.18
C LYS A 629 6.14 -22.91 -6.22
N TRP A 630 6.32 -21.87 -5.43
CA TRP A 630 7.58 -21.16 -5.37
C TRP A 630 8.71 -21.96 -4.78
N PHE A 631 8.45 -22.67 -3.68
CA PHE A 631 9.45 -23.52 -3.07
C PHE A 631 9.98 -24.60 -4.04
N ILE A 632 9.09 -25.25 -4.80
CA ILE A 632 9.50 -26.24 -5.80
C ILE A 632 10.29 -25.60 -6.94
N LEU A 633 9.81 -24.52 -7.54
CA LEU A 633 10.51 -23.85 -8.64
C LEU A 633 11.89 -23.32 -8.23
N CYS A 634 12.01 -22.74 -7.03
CA CYS A 634 13.30 -22.30 -6.49
C CYS A 634 14.22 -23.49 -6.23
N SER A 635 13.70 -24.58 -5.67
CA SER A 635 14.50 -25.79 -5.44
C SER A 635 15.02 -26.39 -6.75
N MET A 636 14.24 -26.34 -7.84
CA MET A 636 14.69 -26.74 -9.19
C MET A 636 15.85 -25.88 -9.67
N GLY A 637 15.72 -24.55 -9.57
CA GLY A 637 16.78 -23.63 -9.98
C GLY A 637 18.08 -23.82 -9.19
N VAL A 638 17.98 -24.01 -7.87
CA VAL A 638 19.14 -24.28 -7.01
C VAL A 638 19.72 -25.67 -7.30
N ALA A 639 18.88 -26.68 -7.57
CA ALA A 639 19.33 -28.03 -7.93
C ALA A 639 20.12 -28.03 -9.25
N VAL A 640 19.63 -27.34 -10.28
CA VAL A 640 20.34 -27.16 -11.56
C VAL A 640 21.64 -26.38 -11.36
N GLY A 641 21.61 -25.26 -10.62
CA GLY A 641 22.82 -24.49 -10.32
C GLY A 641 23.87 -25.31 -9.56
N PHE A 642 23.43 -26.14 -8.61
CA PHE A 642 24.29 -27.06 -7.88
C PHE A 642 24.91 -28.12 -8.80
N LEU A 643 24.13 -28.70 -9.72
CA LEU A 643 24.62 -29.66 -10.72
C LEU A 643 25.71 -29.04 -11.61
N VAL A 644 25.48 -27.84 -12.14
CA VAL A 644 26.46 -27.11 -12.96
C VAL A 644 27.75 -26.83 -12.17
N VAL A 645 27.63 -26.38 -10.92
CA VAL A 645 28.79 -26.09 -10.06
C VAL A 645 29.54 -27.38 -9.69
N SER A 646 28.81 -28.46 -9.40
CA SER A 646 29.40 -29.76 -9.05
C SER A 646 30.21 -30.33 -10.21
N ALA A 647 29.69 -30.19 -11.43
CA ALA A 647 30.40 -30.57 -12.66
C ALA A 647 31.72 -29.82 -12.87
N TRP A 648 31.90 -28.64 -12.26
CA TRP A 648 33.10 -27.80 -12.45
C TRP A 648 34.04 -27.72 -11.26
N LYS A 649 33.54 -27.81 -10.02
CA LYS A 649 34.32 -27.46 -8.82
C LYS A 649 34.48 -28.57 -7.79
N PHE A 650 33.53 -29.50 -7.68
CA PHE A 650 33.53 -30.52 -6.62
C PHE A 650 33.00 -31.87 -7.15
N PRO A 651 33.70 -32.51 -8.12
CA PRO A 651 33.26 -33.77 -8.71
C PRO A 651 33.35 -34.94 -7.72
N GLY A 652 32.49 -35.93 -7.91
CA GLY A 652 32.45 -37.19 -7.18
C GLY A 652 31.26 -37.34 -6.22
N TRP A 653 31.17 -38.52 -5.62
CA TRP A 653 30.00 -38.98 -4.86
C TRP A 653 29.61 -38.14 -3.64
N HIS A 654 30.53 -37.37 -3.08
CA HIS A 654 30.24 -36.46 -1.98
C HIS A 654 29.30 -35.32 -2.42
N SER A 655 29.44 -34.81 -3.65
CA SER A 655 28.51 -33.81 -4.19
C SER A 655 27.18 -34.44 -4.58
N ALA A 656 27.17 -35.68 -5.06
CA ALA A 656 25.96 -36.45 -5.33
C ALA A 656 25.17 -36.72 -4.03
N ALA A 657 25.84 -37.13 -2.96
CA ALA A 657 25.25 -37.34 -1.64
C ALA A 657 24.71 -36.04 -1.04
N LEU A 658 25.45 -34.93 -1.15
CA LEU A 658 24.98 -33.61 -0.72
C LEU A 658 23.74 -33.17 -1.51
N TRP A 659 23.67 -33.50 -2.80
CA TRP A 659 22.49 -33.23 -3.62
C TRP A 659 21.29 -34.07 -3.17
N GLY A 660 21.41 -35.40 -3.20
CA GLY A 660 20.31 -36.32 -2.87
C GLY A 660 19.80 -36.12 -1.44
N PHE A 661 20.67 -36.24 -0.44
CA PHE A 661 20.27 -36.10 0.97
C PHE A 661 19.95 -34.65 1.35
N GLY A 662 20.70 -33.68 0.84
CA GLY A 662 20.52 -32.26 1.17
C GLY A 662 19.19 -31.72 0.67
N PHE A 663 18.86 -31.90 -0.62
CA PHE A 663 17.58 -31.45 -1.16
C PHE A 663 16.40 -32.24 -0.58
N SER A 664 16.55 -33.54 -0.36
CA SER A 664 15.52 -34.33 0.35
C SER A 664 15.26 -33.82 1.76
N GLY A 665 16.32 -33.48 2.50
CA GLY A 665 16.23 -32.86 3.82
C GLY A 665 15.52 -31.50 3.77
N ILE A 666 15.75 -30.70 2.73
CA ILE A 666 15.05 -29.42 2.51
C ILE A 666 13.54 -29.64 2.27
N TYR A 667 13.14 -30.62 1.46
CA TYR A 667 11.73 -30.94 1.23
C TYR A 667 11.03 -31.45 2.50
N PHE A 668 11.71 -32.29 3.28
CA PHE A 668 11.22 -32.77 4.56
C PHE A 668 11.07 -31.63 5.59
N ALA A 669 12.09 -30.77 5.71
CA ALA A 669 12.07 -29.61 6.59
C ALA A 669 10.94 -28.63 6.22
N TYR A 670 10.73 -28.37 4.93
CA TYR A 670 9.61 -27.55 4.46
C TYR A 670 8.27 -28.14 4.88
N ALA A 671 8.06 -29.45 4.65
CA ALA A 671 6.82 -30.13 5.01
C ALA A 671 6.52 -30.01 6.51
N PHE A 672 7.55 -30.12 7.35
CA PHE A 672 7.42 -30.03 8.80
C PHE A 672 7.22 -28.59 9.31
N ILE A 673 8.08 -27.66 8.90
CA ILE A 673 8.05 -26.24 9.33
C ILE A 673 6.71 -25.60 8.99
N PHE A 674 6.20 -25.85 7.78
CA PHE A 674 4.94 -25.25 7.31
C PHE A 674 3.72 -26.14 7.55
N ARG A 675 3.90 -27.30 8.20
CA ARG A 675 2.85 -28.31 8.43
C ARG A 675 2.08 -28.65 7.14
N ASP A 676 2.81 -28.74 6.03
CA ASP A 676 2.24 -28.97 4.71
C ASP A 676 2.00 -30.47 4.48
N LYS A 677 0.74 -30.88 4.66
CA LYS A 677 0.31 -32.28 4.52
C LYS A 677 0.53 -32.85 3.13
N LEU A 678 0.38 -32.03 2.08
CA LEU A 678 0.51 -32.51 0.71
C LEU A 678 1.99 -32.68 0.34
N MET A 679 2.86 -31.76 0.77
CA MET A 679 4.31 -31.94 0.60
C MET A 679 4.82 -33.19 1.34
N LEU A 680 4.36 -33.43 2.57
CA LEU A 680 4.73 -34.63 3.32
C LEU A 680 4.35 -35.92 2.56
N ARG A 681 3.20 -35.94 1.89
CA ARG A 681 2.78 -37.07 1.06
C ARG A 681 3.69 -37.25 -0.15
N PHE A 682 4.07 -36.17 -0.84
CA PHE A 682 5.01 -36.28 -1.96
C PHE A 682 6.40 -36.75 -1.53
N VAL A 683 6.88 -36.34 -0.36
CA VAL A 683 8.13 -36.84 0.22
C VAL A 683 8.04 -38.34 0.50
N LEU A 684 6.98 -38.82 1.16
CA LEU A 684 6.80 -40.26 1.42
C LEU A 684 6.65 -41.08 0.12
N PHE A 685 5.95 -40.54 -0.87
CA PHE A 685 5.84 -41.13 -2.20
C PHE A 685 7.22 -41.25 -2.85
N GLY A 686 8.00 -40.17 -2.86
CA GLY A 686 9.32 -40.10 -3.49
C GLY A 686 10.33 -41.06 -2.85
N ILE A 687 10.34 -41.19 -1.52
CA ILE A 687 11.19 -42.18 -0.82
C ILE A 687 10.86 -43.61 -1.29
N ALA A 688 9.58 -43.97 -1.31
CA ALA A 688 9.16 -45.32 -1.70
C ALA A 688 9.43 -45.61 -3.19
N ALA A 689 9.23 -44.63 -4.07
CA ALA A 689 9.57 -44.73 -5.48
C ALA A 689 11.07 -44.91 -5.69
N GLY A 690 11.90 -44.05 -5.06
CA GLY A 690 13.35 -44.13 -5.17
C GLY A 690 13.95 -45.42 -4.59
N LEU A 691 13.38 -45.98 -3.53
CA LEU A 691 13.83 -47.28 -3.01
C LEU A 691 13.50 -48.44 -3.95
N THR A 692 12.38 -48.35 -4.66
CA THR A 692 11.94 -49.39 -5.60
C THR A 692 12.71 -49.28 -6.93
N GLU A 693 13.11 -48.08 -7.30
CA GLU A 693 13.91 -47.78 -8.49
C GLU A 693 15.28 -48.49 -8.50
N LEU A 694 15.82 -48.88 -7.34
CA LEU A 694 17.04 -49.69 -7.25
C LEU A 694 16.99 -51.00 -8.06
N ILE A 695 15.79 -51.49 -8.38
CA ILE A 695 15.57 -52.63 -9.29
C ILE A 695 15.96 -52.27 -10.73
N ALA A 696 15.63 -51.04 -11.17
CA ALA A 696 16.00 -50.50 -12.47
C ALA A 696 17.52 -50.34 -12.58
N ASP A 697 18.15 -49.73 -11.59
CA ASP A 697 19.61 -49.62 -11.56
C ASP A 697 20.31 -50.98 -11.53
N TYR A 698 19.85 -51.94 -10.72
CA TYR A 698 20.41 -53.29 -10.74
C TYR A 698 20.35 -53.90 -12.14
N TRP A 699 19.24 -53.71 -12.84
CA TRP A 699 19.08 -54.18 -14.21
C TRP A 699 20.06 -53.45 -15.16
N LEU A 700 20.24 -52.14 -15.01
CA LEU A 700 21.17 -51.36 -15.84
C LEU A 700 22.64 -51.68 -15.58
N VAL A 701 23.02 -51.96 -14.33
CA VAL A 701 24.38 -52.26 -13.92
C VAL A 701 24.77 -53.70 -14.24
N HIS A 702 23.91 -54.67 -13.94
CA HIS A 702 24.26 -56.10 -13.97
C HIS A 702 23.65 -56.89 -15.13
N VAL A 703 22.62 -56.37 -15.81
CA VAL A 703 21.95 -57.09 -16.91
C VAL A 703 22.26 -56.46 -18.26
N THR A 704 22.13 -55.13 -18.38
CA THR A 704 22.51 -54.44 -19.62
C THR A 704 23.97 -54.03 -19.64
N GLU A 705 24.63 -53.98 -18.48
CA GLU A 705 26.02 -53.50 -18.33
C GLU A 705 26.24 -52.12 -18.96
N THR A 706 25.24 -51.25 -18.83
CA THR A 706 25.27 -49.90 -19.42
C THR A 706 25.53 -48.80 -18.41
N LEU A 707 25.22 -49.01 -17.13
CA LEU A 707 25.39 -48.01 -16.06
C LEU A 707 26.52 -48.43 -15.11
N PHE A 708 27.43 -47.49 -14.83
CA PHE A 708 28.59 -47.72 -13.97
C PHE A 708 28.71 -46.63 -12.90
N TYR A 709 28.81 -47.05 -11.63
CA TYR A 709 29.09 -46.17 -10.50
C TYR A 709 30.57 -46.18 -10.11
N PRO A 710 31.16 -45.04 -9.72
CA PRO A 710 32.53 -44.96 -9.23
C PRO A 710 32.81 -45.85 -8.00
N THR A 711 34.08 -46.22 -7.78
CA THR A 711 34.49 -47.01 -6.62
C THR A 711 34.64 -46.15 -5.36
N GLY A 712 34.17 -46.64 -4.22
CA GLY A 712 34.31 -45.98 -2.91
C GLY A 712 33.07 -45.23 -2.41
N GLU A 713 31.97 -45.28 -3.14
CA GLU A 713 30.68 -44.72 -2.72
C GLU A 713 29.94 -45.70 -1.77
N PRO A 714 29.20 -45.21 -0.75
CA PRO A 714 28.37 -46.09 0.08
C PRO A 714 27.20 -46.64 -0.75
N MET A 715 27.26 -47.93 -1.09
CA MET A 715 26.23 -48.63 -1.86
C MET A 715 25.10 -49.15 -0.97
N LEU A 716 23.85 -49.09 -1.45
CA LEU A 716 22.68 -49.65 -0.77
C LEU A 716 22.26 -51.00 -1.38
N PHE A 717 22.44 -51.15 -2.69
CA PHE A 717 22.26 -52.39 -3.44
C PHE A 717 23.23 -52.38 -4.63
N ALA A 718 22.76 -52.39 -5.87
CA ALA A 718 23.57 -52.08 -7.05
C ALA A 718 23.78 -50.57 -7.27
N SER A 719 23.11 -49.73 -6.48
CA SER A 719 23.19 -48.26 -6.58
C SER A 719 23.72 -47.60 -5.30
N PRO A 720 24.26 -46.37 -5.40
CA PRO A 720 24.66 -45.57 -4.27
C PRO A 720 23.49 -45.24 -3.33
N SER A 721 23.78 -45.08 -2.04
CA SER A 721 22.80 -44.81 -0.98
C SER A 721 22.03 -43.49 -1.14
N TYR A 722 22.56 -42.54 -1.90
CA TYR A 722 21.86 -41.28 -2.21
C TYR A 722 20.85 -41.43 -3.36
N MET A 723 20.90 -42.50 -4.15
CA MET A 723 20.10 -42.64 -5.38
C MET A 723 18.58 -42.57 -5.14
N PRO A 724 18.02 -43.25 -4.11
CA PRO A 724 16.59 -43.12 -3.79
C PRO A 724 16.15 -41.68 -3.48
N PHE A 725 17.04 -40.91 -2.87
CA PHE A 725 16.79 -39.53 -2.46
C PHE A 725 16.96 -38.57 -3.63
N SER A 726 17.88 -38.89 -4.55
CA SER A 726 18.00 -38.16 -5.80
C SER A 726 16.72 -38.26 -6.64
N TRP A 727 16.14 -39.45 -6.74
CA TRP A 727 14.86 -39.65 -7.44
C TRP A 727 13.69 -38.95 -6.76
N LEU A 728 13.64 -38.94 -5.42
CA LEU A 728 12.67 -38.13 -4.68
C LEU A 728 12.70 -36.67 -5.14
N VAL A 729 13.89 -36.07 -5.25
CA VAL A 729 14.06 -34.67 -5.66
C VAL A 729 13.47 -34.45 -7.06
N VAL A 730 13.86 -35.27 -8.04
CA VAL A 730 13.37 -35.15 -9.43
C VAL A 730 11.86 -35.35 -9.52
N LEU A 731 11.33 -36.38 -8.85
CA LEU A 731 9.90 -36.72 -8.87
C LEU A 731 9.06 -35.61 -8.25
N ILE A 732 9.48 -35.02 -7.13
CA ILE A 732 8.77 -33.89 -6.53
C ILE A 732 8.82 -32.67 -7.45
N GLN A 733 9.99 -32.36 -8.01
CA GLN A 733 10.17 -31.17 -8.84
C GLN A 733 9.32 -31.19 -10.11
N ILE A 734 9.48 -32.23 -10.93
CA ILE A 734 8.77 -32.36 -12.20
C ILE A 734 7.31 -32.79 -11.96
N GLY A 735 7.10 -33.71 -11.02
CA GLY A 735 5.77 -34.22 -10.72
C GLY A 735 4.83 -33.18 -10.12
N TYR A 736 5.35 -32.26 -9.31
CA TYR A 736 4.54 -31.17 -8.80
C TYR A 736 4.09 -30.22 -9.92
N LEU A 737 4.91 -29.95 -10.93
CA LEU A 737 4.48 -29.17 -12.11
C LEU A 737 3.36 -29.89 -12.87
N GLY A 738 3.47 -31.21 -13.04
CA GLY A 738 2.39 -32.04 -13.59
C GLY A 738 1.10 -31.98 -12.81
N PHE A 739 1.20 -32.05 -11.48
CA PHE A 739 0.07 -31.90 -10.58
C PHE A 739 -0.61 -30.53 -10.74
N LEU A 740 0.16 -29.44 -10.93
CA LEU A 740 -0.40 -28.11 -11.20
C LEU A 740 -1.06 -27.99 -12.57
N ILE A 741 -0.47 -28.57 -13.61
CA ILE A 741 -1.04 -28.60 -14.97
C ILE A 741 -2.37 -29.36 -14.93
N ASN A 742 -2.42 -30.48 -14.20
CA ASN A 742 -3.63 -31.28 -14.06
C ASN A 742 -4.77 -30.57 -13.31
N LYS A 743 -4.50 -29.64 -12.39
CA LYS A 743 -5.55 -28.79 -11.79
C LYS A 743 -6.29 -27.90 -12.81
N LYS A 744 -5.72 -27.70 -14.01
CA LYS A 744 -6.26 -26.80 -15.04
C LYS A 744 -6.60 -27.49 -16.36
N TYR A 745 -5.93 -28.59 -16.68
CA TYR A 745 -6.06 -29.31 -17.94
C TYR A 745 -6.34 -30.80 -17.71
N SER A 746 -6.77 -31.51 -18.76
CA SER A 746 -7.07 -32.93 -18.67
C SER A 746 -5.86 -33.75 -18.19
N LEU A 747 -6.12 -34.90 -17.58
CA LEU A 747 -5.07 -35.84 -17.15
C LEU A 747 -4.16 -36.24 -18.31
N LEU A 748 -4.74 -36.50 -19.49
CA LEU A 748 -3.99 -36.84 -20.70
C LEU A 748 -3.03 -35.71 -21.09
N THR A 749 -3.51 -34.46 -21.11
CA THR A 749 -2.68 -33.29 -21.45
C THR A 749 -1.54 -33.12 -20.45
N SER A 750 -1.81 -33.28 -19.15
CA SER A 750 -0.77 -33.17 -18.12
C SER A 750 0.26 -34.28 -18.24
N SER A 751 -0.19 -35.52 -18.44
CA SER A 751 0.68 -36.69 -18.59
C SER A 751 1.62 -36.53 -19.79
N ILE A 752 1.09 -36.12 -20.95
CA ILE A 752 1.90 -35.85 -22.14
C ILE A 752 2.90 -34.71 -21.87
N ALA A 753 2.47 -33.61 -21.26
CA ALA A 753 3.34 -32.49 -20.97
C ALA A 753 4.51 -32.88 -20.05
N VAL A 754 4.24 -33.69 -19.02
CA VAL A 754 5.24 -34.15 -18.06
C VAL A 754 6.14 -35.22 -18.65
N GLY A 755 5.62 -36.08 -19.52
CA GLY A 755 6.45 -37.00 -20.32
C GLY A 755 7.43 -36.25 -21.22
N ILE A 756 6.98 -35.21 -21.94
CA ILE A 756 7.87 -34.36 -22.75
C ILE A 756 8.92 -33.66 -21.88
N MET A 757 8.53 -33.16 -20.70
CA MET A 757 9.48 -32.58 -19.75
C MET A 757 10.50 -33.62 -19.27
N GLY A 758 10.08 -34.87 -19.02
CA GLY A 758 10.96 -35.99 -18.69
C GLY A 758 12.01 -36.22 -19.77
N CYS A 759 11.61 -36.29 -21.04
CA CYS A 759 12.53 -36.45 -22.18
C CYS A 759 13.58 -35.35 -22.34
N ILE A 760 13.40 -34.18 -21.71
CA ILE A 760 14.26 -33.01 -21.92
C ILE A 760 15.03 -32.67 -20.66
N ILE A 761 14.33 -32.51 -19.53
CA ILE A 761 14.90 -31.98 -18.30
C ILE A 761 15.78 -33.02 -17.62
N ILE A 762 15.35 -34.28 -17.56
CA ILE A 762 16.09 -35.32 -16.84
C ILE A 762 17.39 -35.67 -17.56
N PRO A 763 17.43 -35.81 -18.91
CA PRO A 763 18.69 -35.92 -19.64
C PRO A 763 19.65 -34.74 -19.46
N VAL A 764 19.14 -33.53 -19.19
CA VAL A 764 20.02 -32.39 -18.81
C VAL A 764 20.63 -32.61 -17.43
N TYR A 765 19.89 -33.19 -16.48
CA TYR A 765 20.41 -33.52 -15.15
C TYR A 765 21.47 -34.62 -15.26
N GLU A 766 21.18 -35.66 -16.05
CA GLU A 766 22.13 -36.73 -16.41
C GLU A 766 23.42 -36.16 -17.01
N TYR A 767 23.33 -35.25 -17.98
CA TYR A 767 24.49 -34.62 -18.60
C TYR A 767 25.44 -33.98 -17.57
N PHE A 768 24.89 -33.22 -16.62
CA PHE A 768 25.70 -32.59 -15.57
C PHE A 768 26.16 -33.56 -14.49
N ALA A 769 25.36 -34.58 -14.15
CA ALA A 769 25.75 -35.62 -13.21
C ALA A 769 26.93 -36.45 -13.72
N ILE A 770 26.92 -36.80 -15.01
CA ILE A 770 28.04 -37.45 -15.70
C ILE A 770 29.26 -36.53 -15.70
N GLY A 771 29.08 -35.24 -16.03
CA GLY A 771 30.15 -34.24 -15.96
C GLY A 771 30.73 -34.04 -14.54
N ALA A 772 29.93 -34.27 -13.50
CA ALA A 772 30.35 -34.25 -12.10
C ALA A 772 30.95 -35.58 -11.62
N GLY A 773 31.01 -36.60 -12.49
CA GLY A 773 31.54 -37.92 -12.15
C GLY A 773 30.69 -38.66 -11.11
N TRP A 774 29.37 -38.48 -11.13
CA TRP A 774 28.44 -39.20 -10.24
C TRP A 774 28.17 -40.63 -10.73
N TRP A 775 28.12 -40.82 -12.05
CA TRP A 775 28.05 -42.12 -12.74
C TRP A 775 28.47 -41.93 -14.20
N SER A 776 28.66 -43.04 -14.91
CA SER A 776 28.97 -43.05 -16.34
C SER A 776 28.18 -44.15 -17.05
N TYR A 777 27.98 -43.97 -18.35
CA TYR A 777 27.36 -44.98 -19.21
C TYR A 777 28.34 -45.50 -20.26
N ASP A 778 28.21 -46.78 -20.60
CA ASP A 778 28.95 -47.44 -21.69
C ASP A 778 28.07 -48.52 -22.36
N ASN A 779 28.56 -49.19 -23.40
CA ASN A 779 27.90 -50.32 -24.07
C ASN A 779 26.49 -50.04 -24.64
N CYS A 780 26.17 -48.79 -24.94
CA CYS A 780 24.88 -48.38 -25.51
C CYS A 780 25.02 -47.23 -26.50
N VAL A 781 23.97 -46.96 -27.28
CA VAL A 781 23.95 -45.82 -28.22
C VAL A 781 23.90 -44.48 -27.45
N MET A 782 24.89 -43.62 -27.65
CA MET A 782 25.01 -42.34 -26.95
C MET A 782 24.54 -41.15 -27.80
N TRP A 783 23.81 -40.22 -27.19
CA TRP A 783 23.50 -38.89 -27.72
C TRP A 783 24.17 -37.81 -26.85
N GLY A 784 25.32 -37.32 -27.31
CA GLY A 784 26.21 -36.53 -26.47
C GLY A 784 26.85 -37.43 -25.40
N SER A 785 26.72 -37.06 -24.12
CA SER A 785 27.19 -37.87 -22.99
C SER A 785 26.09 -38.72 -22.35
N VAL A 786 24.85 -38.71 -22.85
CA VAL A 786 23.71 -39.44 -22.26
C VAL A 786 23.21 -40.52 -23.23
N PRO A 787 22.88 -41.74 -22.79
CA PRO A 787 22.35 -42.78 -23.68
C PRO A 787 21.03 -42.38 -24.35
N ALA A 788 20.86 -42.74 -25.61
CA ALA A 788 19.65 -42.45 -26.38
C ALA A 788 18.40 -43.07 -25.72
N TYR A 789 18.51 -44.27 -25.16
CA TYR A 789 17.39 -44.93 -24.47
C TYR A 789 16.96 -44.22 -23.19
N ILE A 790 17.85 -43.48 -22.52
CA ILE A 790 17.51 -42.72 -21.31
C ILE A 790 16.51 -41.61 -21.64
N PHE A 791 16.67 -40.88 -22.76
CA PHE A 791 15.69 -39.87 -23.18
C PHE A 791 14.26 -40.42 -23.28
N VAL A 792 14.11 -41.66 -23.78
CA VAL A 792 12.81 -42.31 -23.92
C VAL A 792 12.33 -42.91 -22.59
N ALA A 793 13.22 -43.52 -21.81
CA ALA A 793 12.89 -44.08 -20.50
C ALA A 793 12.34 -42.99 -19.56
N GLU A 794 13.02 -41.84 -19.51
CA GLU A 794 12.64 -40.68 -18.68
C GLU A 794 11.30 -40.08 -19.08
N GLY A 795 11.00 -40.06 -20.38
CA GLY A 795 9.69 -39.65 -20.86
C GLY A 795 8.59 -40.61 -20.43
N LEU A 796 8.81 -41.91 -20.60
CA LEU A 796 7.83 -42.95 -20.29
C LEU A 796 7.51 -43.03 -18.80
N LEU A 797 8.51 -42.95 -17.93
CA LEU A 797 8.29 -43.03 -16.48
C LEU A 797 7.56 -41.81 -15.93
N MET A 798 7.67 -40.65 -16.57
CA MET A 798 7.01 -39.42 -16.14
C MET A 798 5.52 -39.34 -16.52
N LEU A 799 5.04 -40.20 -17.43
CA LEU A 799 3.64 -40.20 -17.87
C LEU A 799 2.63 -40.50 -16.75
N SER A 800 2.99 -41.38 -15.80
CA SER A 800 2.11 -41.80 -14.69
C SER A 800 2.03 -40.80 -13.55
N ILE A 801 2.98 -39.86 -13.46
CA ILE A 801 3.16 -39.01 -12.29
C ILE A 801 1.97 -38.10 -12.01
N PRO A 802 1.35 -37.41 -12.99
CA PRO A 802 0.19 -36.55 -12.71
C PRO A 802 -0.98 -37.30 -12.06
N GLU A 803 -1.25 -38.54 -12.51
CA GLU A 803 -2.31 -39.38 -11.94
C GLU A 803 -1.96 -39.80 -10.51
N LEU A 804 -0.73 -40.27 -10.29
CA LEU A 804 -0.30 -40.74 -8.97
C LEU A 804 -0.24 -39.60 -7.95
N PHE A 805 0.18 -38.40 -8.35
CA PHE A 805 0.19 -37.23 -7.48
C PHE A 805 -1.23 -36.74 -7.16
N ASN A 806 -2.15 -36.79 -8.11
CA ASN A 806 -3.56 -36.50 -7.87
C ASN A 806 -4.19 -37.50 -6.88
N ARG A 807 -3.84 -38.80 -6.98
CA ARG A 807 -4.23 -39.81 -5.98
C ARG A 807 -3.62 -39.53 -4.61
N CYS A 808 -2.37 -39.05 -4.55
CA CYS A 808 -1.72 -38.68 -3.29
C CYS A 808 -2.45 -37.53 -2.57
N GLU A 809 -3.11 -36.60 -3.27
CA GLU A 809 -3.89 -35.52 -2.66
C GLU A 809 -5.07 -36.04 -1.83
N ASN A 810 -5.64 -37.19 -2.22
CA ASN A 810 -6.85 -37.74 -1.59
C ASN A 810 -6.65 -39.05 -0.81
N ALA A 811 -5.53 -39.75 -1.02
CA ALA A 811 -5.25 -41.02 -0.37
C ALA A 811 -4.88 -40.87 1.12
N SER A 812 -5.21 -41.89 1.92
CA SER A 812 -4.75 -41.99 3.30
C SER A 812 -3.22 -42.21 3.35
N LEU A 813 -2.56 -41.74 4.41
CA LEU A 813 -1.09 -41.78 4.53
C LEU A 813 -0.49 -43.20 4.36
N LYS A 814 -1.23 -44.25 4.75
CA LYS A 814 -0.82 -45.65 4.62
C LYS A 814 -0.70 -46.15 3.18
N TRP A 815 -1.43 -45.53 2.24
CA TRP A 815 -1.42 -45.89 0.83
C TRP A 815 -0.36 -45.15 0.01
N ILE A 816 0.22 -44.08 0.56
CA ILE A 816 1.21 -43.25 -0.14
C ILE A 816 2.48 -44.05 -0.51
N PRO A 817 3.07 -44.89 0.38
CA PRO A 817 4.20 -45.73 0.01
C PRO A 817 3.87 -46.73 -1.11
N VAL A 818 2.64 -47.27 -1.13
CA VAL A 818 2.19 -48.20 -2.19
C VAL A 818 2.16 -47.51 -3.54
N LEU A 819 1.66 -46.28 -3.61
CA LEU A 819 1.69 -45.47 -4.84
C LEU A 819 3.13 -45.19 -5.29
N GLY A 820 4.06 -44.94 -4.36
CA GLY A 820 5.48 -44.79 -4.66
C GLY A 820 6.10 -46.07 -5.23
N ILE A 821 5.82 -47.23 -4.63
CA ILE A 821 6.29 -48.53 -5.15
C ILE A 821 5.79 -48.77 -6.58
N ILE A 822 4.51 -48.47 -6.85
CA ILE A 822 3.96 -48.56 -8.21
C ILE A 822 4.76 -47.68 -9.18
N GLN A 823 5.11 -46.46 -8.79
CA GLN A 823 5.95 -45.59 -9.62
C GLN A 823 7.33 -46.17 -9.87
N GLY A 824 8.01 -46.71 -8.86
CA GLY A 824 9.33 -47.32 -9.06
C GLY A 824 9.30 -48.55 -9.98
N LEU A 825 8.24 -49.35 -9.94
CA LEU A 825 8.03 -50.45 -10.90
C LEU A 825 7.78 -49.93 -12.33
N ILE A 826 7.09 -48.80 -12.47
CA ILE A 826 6.91 -48.13 -13.77
C ILE A 826 8.26 -47.63 -14.30
N MET A 827 9.11 -47.07 -13.45
CA MET A 827 10.46 -46.65 -13.84
C MET A 827 11.28 -47.81 -14.39
N TRP A 828 11.27 -48.96 -13.69
CA TRP A 828 11.92 -50.18 -14.19
C TRP A 828 11.37 -50.65 -15.54
N LEU A 829 10.04 -50.68 -15.69
CA LEU A 829 9.41 -51.08 -16.96
C LEU A 829 9.74 -50.10 -18.09
N ALA A 830 9.78 -48.79 -17.80
CA ALA A 830 10.15 -47.75 -18.76
C ALA A 830 11.59 -47.93 -19.27
N CYS A 831 12.54 -48.23 -18.38
CA CYS A 831 13.92 -48.56 -18.75
C CYS A 831 13.98 -49.79 -19.67
N ILE A 832 13.26 -50.88 -19.34
CA ILE A 832 13.21 -52.09 -20.18
C ILE A 832 12.66 -51.79 -21.57
N ILE A 833 11.54 -51.07 -21.65
CA ILE A 833 10.88 -50.74 -22.92
C ILE A 833 11.80 -49.87 -23.77
N ALA A 834 12.36 -48.81 -23.20
CA ALA A 834 13.23 -47.89 -23.92
C ALA A 834 14.50 -48.59 -24.43
N PHE A 835 15.13 -49.40 -23.58
CA PHE A 835 16.33 -50.15 -23.96
C PHE A 835 16.04 -51.18 -25.07
N LYS A 836 14.91 -51.88 -25.03
CA LYS A 836 14.53 -52.79 -26.14
C LYS A 836 14.26 -52.07 -27.46
N LEU A 837 13.86 -50.80 -27.41
CA LEU A 837 13.55 -50.02 -28.61
C LEU A 837 14.80 -49.41 -29.24
N ILE A 838 15.74 -48.90 -28.44
CA ILE A 838 16.85 -48.05 -28.90
C ILE A 838 18.14 -48.19 -28.07
N GLY A 839 18.21 -49.16 -27.17
CA GLY A 839 19.31 -49.39 -26.23
C GLY A 839 20.54 -50.06 -26.82
#